data_AF-A0A9D6FY12-F1
#
_entry.id   AF-A0A9D6FY12-F1
#
_cell.length_a   1.000
_cell.length_b   1.000
_cell.length_c   1.000
_cell.angle_alpha   90.00
_cell.angle_beta   90.00
_cell.angle_gamma   90.00
#
_symmetry.space_group_name_H-M   'P 1'
#
loop_
_entity.id
_entity.type
_entity.pdbx_description
1 polymer ?
#
loop_
_entity_poly.entity_id
_entity_poly.type
_entity_poly.pdbx_seq_one_letter_code
_entity_poly.pdbx_strand_id
1 'polypeptide(L)'
;MVSYCVLWWTLRNLRSDDPDVRLKATRALAEFKEPEALRAALGALKDKAPAVRRAAAATLGKLGGEGVGPHLLAALGDADLGVRRAAAHALRSQAYPGAVPSLIPRLADPDSLVAQYCGEAILAVGWTAVRHLLEAFRSSTDVRIRVAALRLLDRTDDPLARQTVLDATRHEEPGIRAAAVEAARAKGLLPPEPRPPRRAAPSGETLADRVLQFALDDMARHLHQPGRDRVREFLHLINASDGFVRNRSIDVLVRSGSFEALDALLHHPLAEARIAAARAWHHDPRWIARLAAAVEDPVDAVRKKALRTLDLHSRETVPMLTEMLRGSDGAARTRAARILRRLNKQLLLAELPRYREWFESRSREGHHRKVLDWIDSTRREFVEFLRRVTRSRLDDLVDRLCTDSDEPPAEAKDPRTAWMLLERATGRSVSVAMETARRLALLGHAPAVAWLVRTLAALQPPARRRAVETLDELSWGPSSAAERVAYALASGREPPDDGTVGAGGGDYRRARWARAKRRGERYERCDFTAADLSDADLDGCEFSECLFARTILRRASLRGARFSDCILLRADLSDARLSHAECKGGVWSGSSLSSAAMRGSMFRLVKLDEVSFEGADLQGAQFEECDVAMASFRHSNSGEAAFVRTDLTRALH
;
A
#
# COMPACT_ATOMS: atom_id res chain seq x y z
N MET A 1 -14.83 3.26 34.97
CA MET A 1 -14.18 2.54 36.09
C MET A 1 -13.16 1.51 35.62
N VAL A 2 -13.51 0.54 34.76
CA VAL A 2 -12.55 -0.52 34.33
C VAL A 2 -11.31 0.04 33.61
N SER A 3 -11.47 0.99 32.67
CA SER A 3 -10.33 1.63 31.96
C SER A 3 -9.34 2.29 32.93
N TYR A 4 -9.84 2.99 33.95
CA TYR A 4 -9.02 3.67 34.97
C TYR A 4 -8.26 2.67 35.88
N CYS A 5 -8.87 1.54 36.25
CA CYS A 5 -8.19 0.51 37.04
C CYS A 5 -7.06 -0.17 36.26
N VAL A 6 -7.29 -0.45 34.97
CA VAL A 6 -6.27 -1.05 34.10
C VAL A 6 -5.16 -0.03 33.84
N LEU A 7 -5.49 1.24 33.54
CA LEU A 7 -4.48 2.30 33.39
C LEU A 7 -3.63 2.46 34.66
N TRP A 8 -4.26 2.53 35.84
CA TRP A 8 -3.54 2.62 37.12
C TRP A 8 -2.59 1.44 37.34
N TRP A 9 -3.03 0.22 37.06
CA TRP A 9 -2.20 -0.98 37.15
C TRP A 9 -1.04 -0.94 36.15
N THR A 10 -1.30 -0.46 34.93
CA THR A 10 -0.29 -0.29 33.87
C THR A 10 0.77 0.73 34.28
N LEU A 11 0.35 1.88 34.83
CA LEU A 11 1.24 2.92 35.35
C LEU A 11 2.10 2.43 36.52
N ARG A 12 1.54 1.60 37.41
CA ARG A 12 2.28 0.98 38.52
C ARG A 12 3.38 0.04 38.01
N ASN A 13 3.08 -0.78 37.00
CA ASN A 13 4.03 -1.75 36.45
C ASN A 13 5.21 -1.11 35.70
N LEU A 14 5.11 0.16 35.29
CA LEU A 14 6.25 0.91 34.75
C LEU A 14 7.34 1.18 35.79
N ARG A 15 7.07 1.00 37.08
CA ARG A 15 8.05 1.14 38.17
C ARG A 15 8.64 -0.20 38.63
N SER A 16 8.31 -1.30 37.96
CA SER A 16 8.86 -2.63 38.28
C SER A 16 10.37 -2.66 38.04
N ASP A 17 11.12 -3.38 38.87
CA ASP A 17 12.56 -3.61 38.65
C ASP A 17 12.82 -4.49 37.41
N ASP A 18 11.85 -5.34 37.06
CA ASP A 18 11.90 -6.22 35.90
C ASP A 18 11.65 -5.44 34.58
N PRO A 19 12.63 -5.38 33.65
CA PRO A 19 12.48 -4.69 32.38
C PRO A 19 11.40 -5.29 31.46
N ASP A 20 11.10 -6.59 31.56
CA ASP A 20 10.06 -7.24 30.73
C ASP A 20 8.66 -6.83 31.19
N VAL A 21 8.47 -6.65 32.50
CA VAL A 21 7.23 -6.12 33.07
C VAL A 21 7.04 -4.66 32.63
N ARG A 22 8.10 -3.84 32.71
CA ARG A 22 8.06 -2.45 32.22
C ARG A 22 7.79 -2.38 30.71
N LEU A 23 8.37 -3.29 29.92
CA LEU A 23 8.15 -3.38 28.48
C LEU A 23 6.69 -3.66 28.14
N LYS A 24 6.10 -4.68 28.77
CA LYS A 24 4.69 -5.04 28.55
C LYS A 24 3.76 -3.90 28.97
N ALA A 25 4.04 -3.27 30.11
CA ALA A 25 3.30 -2.10 30.57
C ALA A 25 3.40 -0.93 29.57
N THR A 26 4.60 -0.64 29.04
CA THR A 26 4.82 0.43 28.07
C THR A 26 4.10 0.20 26.74
N ARG A 27 3.95 -1.06 26.30
CA ARG A 27 3.16 -1.40 25.11
C ARG A 27 1.66 -1.24 25.35
N ALA A 28 1.18 -1.63 26.53
CA ALA A 28 -0.21 -1.50 26.91
C ALA A 28 -0.66 -0.03 26.98
N LEU A 29 0.26 0.92 27.26
CA LEU A 29 -0.03 2.36 27.23
C LEU A 29 -0.61 2.85 25.88
N ALA A 30 -0.37 2.16 24.76
CA ALA A 30 -0.88 2.55 23.45
C ALA A 30 -2.40 2.44 23.31
N GLU A 31 -3.05 1.65 24.17
CA GLU A 31 -4.51 1.41 24.14
C GLU A 31 -5.30 2.47 24.93
N PHE A 32 -4.60 3.37 25.63
CA PHE A 32 -5.18 4.39 26.49
C PHE A 32 -5.15 5.76 25.82
N LYS A 33 -6.25 6.50 25.91
CA LYS A 33 -6.38 7.86 25.35
C LYS A 33 -6.15 8.96 26.41
N GLU A 34 -5.94 8.55 27.65
CA GLU A 34 -5.78 9.42 28.81
C GLU A 34 -4.40 10.13 28.80
N PRO A 35 -4.32 11.44 29.16
CA PRO A 35 -3.06 12.20 29.16
C PRO A 35 -1.97 11.61 30.06
N GLU A 36 -2.35 10.88 31.11
CA GLU A 36 -1.42 10.17 32.00
C GLU A 36 -0.65 9.08 31.25
N ALA A 37 -1.27 8.39 30.30
CA ALA A 37 -0.61 7.38 29.48
C ALA A 37 0.47 8.01 28.58
N LEU A 38 0.18 9.19 28.02
CA LEU A 38 1.14 9.96 27.23
C LEU A 38 2.36 10.38 28.07
N ARG A 39 2.13 10.97 29.25
CA ARG A 39 3.21 11.37 30.17
C ARG A 39 4.06 10.18 30.61
N ALA A 40 3.42 9.04 30.87
CA ALA A 40 4.11 7.82 31.27
C ALA A 40 4.97 7.24 30.13
N ALA A 41 4.46 7.27 28.88
CA ALA A 41 5.22 6.85 27.71
C ALA A 41 6.41 7.80 27.44
N LEU A 42 6.25 9.11 27.63
CA LEU A 42 7.35 10.09 27.58
C LEU A 42 8.43 9.80 28.62
N GLY A 43 8.04 9.42 29.85
CA GLY A 43 8.98 9.00 30.89
C GLY A 43 9.75 7.73 30.52
N ALA A 44 9.07 6.76 29.91
CA ALA A 44 9.67 5.47 29.51
C ALA A 44 10.72 5.59 28.40
N LEU A 45 10.79 6.71 27.66
CA LEU A 45 11.89 7.00 26.74
C LEU A 45 13.25 7.14 27.44
N LYS A 46 13.27 7.35 28.76
CA LYS A 46 14.51 7.47 29.56
C LYS A 46 14.85 6.19 30.33
N ASP A 47 14.17 5.08 30.06
CA ASP A 47 14.40 3.81 30.75
C ASP A 47 15.82 3.27 30.53
N LYS A 48 16.38 2.60 31.55
CA LYS A 48 17.69 1.95 31.46
C LYS A 48 17.72 0.86 30.37
N ALA A 49 16.61 0.14 30.20
CA ALA A 49 16.49 -0.96 29.24
C ALA A 49 16.15 -0.46 27.82
N PRO A 50 16.96 -0.77 26.79
CA PRO A 50 16.70 -0.36 25.42
C PRO A 50 15.38 -0.86 24.84
N ALA A 51 14.95 -2.06 25.23
CA ALA A 51 13.67 -2.63 24.80
C ALA A 51 12.47 -1.79 25.25
N VAL A 52 12.54 -1.24 26.47
CA VAL A 52 11.50 -0.37 27.05
C VAL A 52 11.49 0.98 26.33
N ARG A 53 12.66 1.61 26.14
CA ARG A 53 12.77 2.87 25.38
C ARG A 53 12.22 2.74 23.95
N ARG A 54 12.49 1.60 23.30
CA ARG A 54 11.98 1.30 21.95
C ARG A 54 10.47 1.17 21.92
N ALA A 55 9.91 0.44 22.89
CA ALA A 55 8.47 0.33 23.02
C ALA A 55 7.83 1.69 23.32
N ALA A 56 8.47 2.53 24.14
CA ALA A 56 8.02 3.88 24.43
C ALA A 56 7.96 4.75 23.16
N ALA A 57 9.02 4.74 22.33
CA ALA A 57 9.03 5.47 21.06
C ALA A 57 7.92 4.98 20.11
N ALA A 58 7.70 3.66 20.02
CA ALA A 58 6.63 3.09 19.19
C ALA A 58 5.23 3.45 19.71
N THR A 59 5.03 3.40 21.03
CA THR A 59 3.77 3.78 21.69
C THR A 59 3.47 5.26 21.47
N LEU A 60 4.46 6.15 21.65
CA LEU A 60 4.32 7.58 21.37
C LEU A 60 3.97 7.88 19.91
N GLY A 61 4.54 7.11 18.98
CA GLY A 61 4.19 7.18 17.57
C GLY A 61 2.74 6.80 17.25
N LYS A 62 2.08 5.99 18.10
CA LYS A 62 0.66 5.64 17.97
C LYS A 62 -0.25 6.64 18.67
N LEU A 63 0.12 7.05 19.88
CA LEU A 63 -0.69 7.99 20.68
C LEU A 63 -0.72 9.39 20.04
N GLY A 64 0.39 9.83 19.45
CA GLY A 64 0.53 11.19 18.96
C GLY A 64 0.39 12.23 20.07
N GLY A 65 0.15 13.48 19.70
CA GLY A 65 -0.10 14.58 20.63
C GLY A 65 0.96 15.69 20.59
N GLU A 66 0.55 16.89 21.01
CA GLU A 66 1.43 18.05 21.10
C GLU A 66 2.56 17.82 22.11
N GLY A 67 3.79 18.20 21.75
CA GLY A 67 4.97 18.05 22.61
C GLY A 67 5.69 16.70 22.54
N VAL A 68 5.16 15.71 21.81
CA VAL A 68 5.83 14.41 21.59
C VAL A 68 7.04 14.54 20.65
N GLY A 69 6.92 15.39 19.63
CA GLY A 69 7.95 15.59 18.59
C GLY A 69 9.37 15.77 19.14
N PRO A 70 9.63 16.76 20.01
CA PRO A 70 10.98 16.98 20.58
C PRO A 70 11.58 15.77 21.30
N HIS A 71 10.75 14.97 21.97
CA HIS A 71 11.21 13.78 22.70
C HIS A 71 11.59 12.65 21.75
N LEU A 72 10.84 12.48 20.64
CA LEU A 72 11.20 11.53 19.58
C LEU A 72 12.46 11.98 18.82
N LEU A 73 12.67 13.29 18.62
CA LEU A 73 13.89 13.81 18.02
C LEU A 73 15.12 13.50 18.88
N ALA A 74 15.02 13.64 20.21
CA ALA A 74 16.08 13.22 21.12
C ALA A 74 16.37 11.71 21.02
N ALA A 75 15.34 10.88 20.88
CA ALA A 75 15.47 9.42 20.75
C ALA A 75 16.13 8.97 19.43
N LEU A 76 16.22 9.83 18.39
CA LEU A 76 17.02 9.55 17.20
C LEU A 76 18.53 9.48 17.50
N GLY A 77 18.98 10.05 18.62
CA GLY A 77 20.36 9.99 19.09
C GLY A 77 20.68 8.79 20.00
N ASP A 78 19.73 7.88 20.23
CA ASP A 78 19.92 6.76 21.16
C ASP A 78 21.03 5.79 20.69
N ALA A 79 21.78 5.24 21.65
CA ALA A 79 22.81 4.25 21.37
C ALA A 79 22.23 2.95 20.77
N ASP A 80 21.02 2.56 21.19
CA ASP A 80 20.33 1.38 20.65
C ASP A 80 19.70 1.66 19.29
N LEU A 81 20.09 0.85 18.32
CA LEU A 81 19.61 0.93 16.95
C LEU A 81 18.09 0.70 16.84
N GLY A 82 17.52 -0.16 17.67
CA GLY A 82 16.08 -0.39 17.67
C GLY A 82 15.29 0.82 18.16
N VAL A 83 15.81 1.55 19.15
CA VAL A 83 15.23 2.81 19.64
C VAL A 83 15.26 3.87 18.53
N ARG A 84 16.42 4.06 17.86
CA ARG A 84 16.54 5.01 16.74
C ARG A 84 15.54 4.72 15.62
N ARG A 85 15.39 3.45 15.24
CA ARG A 85 14.41 3.02 14.23
C ARG A 85 12.97 3.32 14.64
N ALA A 86 12.61 3.01 15.88
CA ALA A 86 11.26 3.26 16.39
C ALA A 86 10.96 4.76 16.44
N ALA A 87 11.92 5.60 16.84
CA ALA A 87 11.80 7.05 16.83
C ALA A 87 11.63 7.62 15.41
N ALA A 88 12.46 7.18 14.46
CA ALA A 88 12.35 7.60 13.05
C ALA A 88 11.00 7.17 12.44
N HIS A 89 10.55 5.94 12.72
CA HIS A 89 9.26 5.46 12.26
C HIS A 89 8.08 6.24 12.88
N ALA A 90 8.16 6.57 14.17
CA ALA A 90 7.14 7.36 14.87
C ALA A 90 7.04 8.78 14.30
N LEU A 91 8.18 9.45 14.05
CA LEU A 91 8.22 10.78 13.43
C LEU A 91 7.65 10.78 12.01
N ARG A 92 7.92 9.72 11.24
CA ARG A 92 7.33 9.49 9.91
C ARG A 92 5.80 9.37 9.98
N SER A 93 5.29 8.52 10.86
CA SER A 93 3.85 8.27 11.00
C SER A 93 3.08 9.51 11.47
N GLN A 94 3.72 10.38 12.23
CA GLN A 94 3.14 11.63 12.74
C GLN A 94 3.37 12.84 11.80
N ALA A 95 4.14 12.67 10.71
CA ALA A 95 4.51 13.73 9.77
C ALA A 95 4.96 15.03 10.46
N TYR A 96 5.75 14.92 11.55
CA TYR A 96 6.06 16.06 12.43
C TYR A 96 6.90 17.12 11.70
N PRO A 97 6.37 18.33 11.41
CA PRO A 97 7.05 19.29 10.53
C PRO A 97 8.37 19.81 11.08
N GLY A 98 8.47 19.97 12.41
CA GLY A 98 9.68 20.42 13.10
C GLY A 98 10.82 19.38 13.11
N ALA A 99 10.59 18.17 12.59
CA ALA A 99 11.59 17.11 12.57
C ALA A 99 12.69 17.34 11.53
N VAL A 100 12.38 18.03 10.42
CA VAL A 100 13.21 18.01 9.20
C VAL A 100 14.67 18.39 9.46
N PRO A 101 15.00 19.49 10.18
CA PRO A 101 16.40 19.85 10.43
C PRO A 101 17.17 18.77 11.21
N SER A 102 16.50 18.07 12.13
CA SER A 102 17.11 17.01 12.95
C SER A 102 17.20 15.66 12.22
N LEU A 103 16.37 15.45 11.20
CA LEU A 103 16.38 14.23 10.37
C LEU A 103 17.47 14.25 9.29
N ILE A 104 17.84 15.44 8.78
CA ILE A 104 18.86 15.59 7.72
C ILE A 104 20.20 14.96 8.09
N PRO A 105 20.80 15.20 9.28
CA PRO A 105 22.04 14.55 9.68
C PRO A 105 21.94 13.02 9.75
N ARG A 106 20.72 12.48 9.96
CA ARG A 106 20.45 11.05 10.08
C ARG A 106 20.24 10.35 8.73
N LEU A 107 20.26 11.09 7.62
CA LEU A 107 20.30 10.51 6.28
C LEU A 107 21.61 9.77 6.00
N ALA A 108 22.67 10.05 6.77
CA ALA A 108 23.95 9.35 6.72
C ALA A 108 24.14 8.38 7.90
N ASP A 109 23.07 8.01 8.61
CA ASP A 109 23.14 7.00 9.68
C ASP A 109 23.69 5.67 9.11
N PRO A 110 24.58 4.97 9.83
CA PRO A 110 25.10 3.68 9.38
C PRO A 110 24.01 2.62 9.20
N ASP A 111 22.87 2.76 9.89
CA ASP A 111 21.73 1.89 9.68
C ASP A 111 20.86 2.36 8.50
N SER A 112 20.79 1.53 7.46
CA SER A 112 20.04 1.85 6.23
C SER A 112 18.54 2.05 6.47
N LEU A 113 17.95 1.39 7.47
CA LEU A 113 16.53 1.55 7.81
C LEU A 113 16.27 2.86 8.57
N VAL A 114 17.17 3.28 9.47
CA VAL A 114 17.09 4.62 10.10
C VAL A 114 17.17 5.70 9.03
N ALA A 115 18.15 5.63 8.13
CA ALA A 115 18.30 6.59 7.04
C ALA A 115 17.06 6.61 6.12
N GLN A 116 16.51 5.44 5.79
CA GLN A 116 15.29 5.32 4.99
C GLN A 116 14.08 5.96 5.70
N TYR A 117 13.81 5.62 6.96
CA TYR A 117 12.67 6.18 7.69
C TYR A 117 12.81 7.69 7.90
N CYS A 118 14.03 8.20 8.10
CA CYS A 118 14.28 9.63 8.15
C CYS A 118 13.97 10.30 6.80
N GLY A 119 14.41 9.70 5.69
CA GLY A 119 14.09 10.19 4.35
C GLY A 119 12.58 10.17 4.03
N GLU A 120 11.88 9.10 4.41
CA GLU A 120 10.42 9.01 4.26
C GLU A 120 9.68 10.01 5.16
N ALA A 121 10.16 10.24 6.38
CA ALA A 121 9.59 11.24 7.29
C ALA A 121 9.75 12.65 6.72
N ILE A 122 10.92 12.97 6.16
CA ILE A 122 11.19 14.25 5.47
C ILE A 122 10.23 14.42 4.29
N LEU A 123 10.02 13.38 3.47
CA LEU A 123 9.07 13.45 2.36
C LEU A 123 7.61 13.59 2.81
N ALA A 124 7.23 12.94 3.91
CA ALA A 124 5.88 13.04 4.48
C ALA A 124 5.53 14.45 4.97
N VAL A 125 6.54 15.23 5.38
CA VAL A 125 6.37 16.64 5.79
C VAL A 125 6.14 17.57 4.57
N GLY A 126 6.58 17.17 3.37
CA GLY A 126 6.25 17.87 2.12
C GLY A 126 7.15 19.09 1.81
N TRP A 127 6.55 20.19 1.36
CA TRP A 127 7.26 21.33 0.72
C TRP A 127 8.25 22.07 1.64
N THR A 128 7.99 22.11 2.96
CA THR A 128 8.94 22.65 3.96
C THR A 128 10.26 21.88 3.98
N ALA A 129 10.23 20.60 3.60
CA ALA A 129 11.42 19.78 3.51
C ALA A 129 12.29 20.09 2.28
N VAL A 130 11.72 20.54 1.17
CA VAL A 130 12.48 20.84 -0.06
C VAL A 130 13.52 21.91 0.20
N ARG A 131 13.16 23.00 0.89
CA ARG A 131 14.10 24.08 1.22
C ARG A 131 15.28 23.58 2.05
N HIS A 132 15.00 22.78 3.09
CA HIS A 132 16.03 22.21 3.93
C HIS A 132 16.88 21.17 3.20
N LEU A 133 16.31 20.39 2.28
CA LEU A 133 17.06 19.45 1.45
C LEU A 133 17.97 20.16 0.44
N LEU A 134 17.51 21.25 -0.17
CA LEU A 134 18.35 22.09 -1.03
C LEU A 134 19.50 22.73 -0.26
N GLU A 135 19.23 23.24 0.94
CA GLU A 135 20.24 23.77 1.84
C GLU A 135 21.24 22.69 2.27
N ALA A 136 20.77 21.50 2.64
CA ALA A 136 21.62 20.36 2.99
C ALA A 136 22.49 19.90 1.81
N PHE A 137 21.97 19.91 0.59
CA PHE A 137 22.74 19.57 -0.61
C PHE A 137 23.87 20.58 -0.89
N ARG A 138 23.64 21.87 -0.62
CA ARG A 138 24.60 22.95 -0.87
C ARG A 138 25.64 23.11 0.24
N SER A 139 25.22 23.00 1.50
CA SER A 139 26.03 23.38 2.67
C SER A 139 26.71 22.20 3.37
N SER A 140 26.21 20.97 3.21
CA SER A 140 26.77 19.81 3.91
C SER A 140 28.16 19.45 3.38
N THR A 141 29.09 19.14 4.29
CA THR A 141 30.41 18.61 3.94
C THR A 141 30.39 17.09 3.71
N ASP A 142 29.37 16.38 4.20
CA ASP A 142 29.24 14.93 4.04
C ASP A 142 28.56 14.59 2.71
N VAL A 143 29.32 13.98 1.80
CA VAL A 143 28.85 13.55 0.47
C VAL A 143 27.64 12.62 0.56
N ARG A 144 27.52 11.78 1.60
CA ARG A 144 26.37 10.86 1.78
C ARG A 144 25.09 11.62 2.05
N ILE A 145 25.15 12.68 2.86
CA ILE A 145 24.01 13.56 3.14
C ILE A 145 23.61 14.27 1.85
N ARG A 146 24.58 14.79 1.08
CA ARG A 146 24.31 15.45 -0.20
C ARG A 146 23.65 14.51 -1.21
N VAL A 147 24.15 13.29 -1.36
CA VAL A 147 23.56 12.27 -2.25
C VAL A 147 22.16 11.86 -1.77
N ALA A 148 21.97 11.65 -0.47
CA ALA A 148 20.66 11.31 0.08
C ALA A 148 19.66 12.47 -0.11
N ALA A 149 20.09 13.71 0.13
CA ALA A 149 19.26 14.89 -0.11
C ALA A 149 18.86 15.01 -1.58
N LEU A 150 19.80 14.79 -2.50
CA LEU A 150 19.53 14.79 -3.94
C LEU A 150 18.50 13.71 -4.35
N ARG A 151 18.61 12.50 -3.79
CA ARG A 151 17.63 11.42 -4.03
C ARG A 151 16.25 11.73 -3.47
N LEU A 152 16.18 12.42 -2.34
CA LEU A 152 14.90 12.86 -1.78
C LEU A 152 14.30 14.00 -2.61
N LEU A 153 15.12 14.96 -3.06
CA LEU A 153 14.72 16.02 -3.98
C LEU A 153 14.17 15.45 -5.30
N ASP A 154 14.77 14.39 -5.84
CA ASP A 154 14.21 13.68 -7.00
C ASP A 154 12.81 13.10 -6.73
N ARG A 155 12.53 12.63 -5.51
CA ARG A 155 11.18 12.14 -5.17
C ARG A 155 10.17 13.26 -4.94
N THR A 156 10.61 14.51 -4.93
CA THR A 156 9.73 15.68 -4.94
C THR A 156 9.48 16.15 -6.37
N ASP A 157 8.29 16.69 -6.61
CA ASP A 157 7.91 17.23 -7.91
C ASP A 157 8.04 18.77 -7.92
N ASP A 158 9.07 19.29 -7.24
CA ASP A 158 9.36 20.72 -7.13
C ASP A 158 10.28 21.18 -8.29
N PRO A 159 9.97 22.29 -8.99
CA PRO A 159 10.77 22.77 -10.11
C PRO A 159 12.22 23.14 -9.75
N LEU A 160 12.46 23.68 -8.56
CA LEU A 160 13.79 24.07 -8.09
C LEU A 160 14.62 22.83 -7.71
N ALA A 161 13.99 21.82 -7.12
CA ALA A 161 14.59 20.50 -6.90
C ALA A 161 14.99 19.86 -8.23
N ARG A 162 14.12 19.93 -9.24
CA ARG A 162 14.40 19.42 -10.60
C ARG A 162 15.58 20.12 -11.25
N GLN A 163 15.65 21.45 -11.18
CA GLN A 163 16.79 22.20 -11.71
C GLN A 163 18.09 21.83 -10.98
N THR A 164 18.04 21.69 -9.65
CA THR A 164 19.20 21.30 -8.85
C THR A 164 19.70 19.89 -9.22
N VAL A 165 18.80 18.95 -9.49
CA VAL A 165 19.15 17.61 -9.99
C VAL A 165 19.82 17.68 -11.36
N LEU A 166 19.33 18.53 -12.27
CA LEU A 166 19.93 18.74 -13.58
C LEU A 166 21.32 19.37 -13.48
N ASP A 167 21.50 20.40 -12.67
CA ASP A 167 22.80 21.05 -12.46
C ASP A 167 23.79 20.06 -11.83
N ALA A 168 23.32 19.21 -10.92
CA ALA A 168 24.12 18.17 -10.27
C ALA A 168 24.63 17.07 -11.23
N THR A 169 24.07 16.94 -12.44
CA THR A 169 24.58 16.00 -13.46
C THR A 169 25.98 16.33 -13.96
N ARG A 170 26.45 17.57 -13.73
CA ARG A 170 27.79 18.04 -14.08
C ARG A 170 28.66 18.29 -12.84
N HIS A 171 28.22 17.82 -11.67
CA HIS A 171 28.93 18.03 -10.43
C HIS A 171 30.30 17.34 -10.43
N GLU A 172 31.32 17.97 -9.84
CA GLU A 172 32.71 17.47 -9.78
C GLU A 172 32.78 16.11 -9.04
N GLU A 173 32.11 16.03 -7.91
CA GLU A 173 32.02 14.82 -7.08
C GLU A 173 31.32 13.65 -7.81
N PRO A 174 32.00 12.50 -8.02
CA PRO A 174 31.46 11.37 -8.79
C PRO A 174 30.17 10.77 -8.24
N GLY A 175 30.04 10.67 -6.90
CA GLY A 175 28.86 10.10 -6.25
C GLY A 175 27.60 10.94 -6.46
N ILE A 176 27.74 12.26 -6.40
CA ILE A 176 26.65 13.22 -6.63
C ILE A 176 26.25 13.20 -8.11
N ARG A 177 27.24 13.22 -9.00
CA ARG A 177 27.02 13.14 -10.44
C ARG A 177 26.27 11.86 -10.84
N ALA A 178 26.67 10.71 -10.30
CA ALA A 178 26.01 9.44 -10.58
C ALA A 178 24.55 9.44 -10.12
N ALA A 179 24.28 9.90 -8.90
CA ALA A 179 22.92 9.99 -8.36
C ALA A 179 22.04 10.98 -9.14
N ALA A 180 22.62 12.12 -9.57
CA ALA A 180 21.93 13.11 -10.39
C ALA A 180 21.54 12.57 -11.77
N VAL A 181 22.47 11.85 -12.43
CA VAL A 181 22.23 11.24 -13.74
C VAL A 181 21.17 10.15 -13.65
N GLU A 182 21.21 9.32 -12.60
CA GLU A 182 20.18 8.29 -12.36
C GLU A 182 18.79 8.92 -12.18
N ALA A 183 18.68 9.92 -11.31
CA ALA A 183 17.44 10.67 -11.06
C ALA A 183 16.90 11.35 -12.34
N ALA A 184 17.76 12.09 -13.05
CA ALA A 184 17.37 12.78 -14.28
C ALA A 184 16.95 11.82 -15.40
N ARG A 185 17.53 10.61 -15.47
CA ARG A 185 17.09 9.55 -16.40
C ARG A 185 15.75 8.96 -16.02
N ALA A 186 15.53 8.65 -14.74
CA ALA A 186 14.27 8.09 -14.25
C ALA A 186 13.07 8.99 -14.59
N LYS A 187 13.28 10.31 -14.62
CA LYS A 187 12.28 11.32 -14.99
C LYS A 187 12.29 11.72 -16.49
N GLY A 188 13.10 11.07 -17.33
CA GLY A 188 13.19 11.39 -18.76
C GLY A 188 13.68 12.82 -19.08
N LEU A 189 14.42 13.43 -18.15
CA LEU A 189 14.88 14.82 -18.24
C LEU A 189 16.16 14.98 -19.06
N LEU A 190 16.89 13.89 -19.22
CA LEU A 190 18.03 13.82 -20.12
C LEU A 190 17.58 13.13 -21.42
N PRO A 191 18.07 13.59 -22.58
CA PRO A 191 17.85 12.86 -23.82
C PRO A 191 18.34 11.41 -23.66
N PRO A 192 17.69 10.42 -24.30
CA PRO A 192 18.23 9.06 -24.35
C PRO A 192 19.66 9.14 -24.90
N GLU A 193 20.61 8.46 -24.27
CA GLU A 193 22.02 8.54 -24.68
C GLU A 193 22.14 8.33 -26.20
N PRO A 194 22.82 9.22 -26.95
CA PRO A 194 23.47 8.75 -28.16
C PRO A 194 24.41 7.62 -27.74
N ARG A 195 24.30 6.46 -28.39
CA ARG A 195 25.08 5.26 -28.08
C ARG A 195 26.52 5.67 -27.71
N PRO A 196 27.03 5.29 -26.54
CA PRO A 196 28.33 5.77 -26.11
C PRO A 196 29.39 5.33 -27.13
N PRO A 197 30.37 6.17 -27.50
CA PRO A 197 31.59 5.64 -28.10
C PRO A 197 32.19 4.67 -27.07
N ARG A 198 32.51 3.45 -27.53
CA ARG A 198 33.02 2.33 -26.72
C ARG A 198 34.03 2.84 -25.67
N ARG A 199 33.66 2.83 -24.39
CA ARG A 199 34.64 2.93 -23.30
C ARG A 199 35.52 1.68 -23.36
N ALA A 200 36.83 1.89 -23.20
CA ALA A 200 37.87 0.88 -23.28
C ALA A 200 37.47 -0.40 -22.53
N ALA A 201 37.68 -1.53 -23.20
CA ALA A 201 37.30 -2.86 -22.75
C ALA A 201 37.94 -3.19 -21.39
N PRO A 202 37.28 -4.00 -20.55
CA PRO A 202 37.97 -4.72 -19.51
C PRO A 202 39.11 -5.51 -20.17
N SER A 203 40.31 -5.37 -19.61
CA SER A 203 41.53 -6.04 -20.05
C SER A 203 41.29 -7.54 -20.16
N GLY A 204 41.07 -8.03 -21.39
CA GLY A 204 40.86 -9.46 -21.66
C GLY A 204 40.04 -9.82 -22.90
N GLU A 205 39.23 -8.92 -23.48
CA GLU A 205 38.39 -9.25 -24.65
C GLU A 205 39.15 -9.25 -25.97
N THR A 206 39.27 -10.42 -26.61
CA THR A 206 39.89 -10.57 -27.93
C THR A 206 38.95 -10.05 -29.03
N LEU A 207 39.50 -9.74 -30.22
CA LEU A 207 38.69 -9.35 -31.38
C LEU A 207 37.69 -10.45 -31.78
N ALA A 208 38.06 -11.71 -31.55
CA ALA A 208 37.21 -12.87 -31.76
C ALA A 208 35.96 -12.85 -30.86
N ASP A 209 36.11 -12.46 -29.59
CA ASP A 209 34.99 -12.34 -28.65
C ASP A 209 33.98 -11.27 -29.09
N ARG A 210 34.46 -10.18 -29.70
CA ARG A 210 33.61 -9.09 -30.22
C ARG A 210 32.86 -9.45 -31.49
N VAL A 211 33.47 -10.24 -32.38
CA VAL A 211 32.80 -10.75 -33.59
C VAL A 211 31.74 -11.79 -33.19
N LEU A 212 32.07 -12.67 -32.24
CA LEU A 212 31.16 -13.67 -31.71
C LEU A 212 29.98 -13.02 -30.96
N GLN A 213 30.22 -11.92 -30.23
CA GLN A 213 29.18 -11.13 -29.59
C GLN A 213 28.18 -10.55 -30.59
N PHE A 214 28.67 -9.95 -31.68
CA PHE A 214 27.80 -9.38 -32.72
C PHE A 214 26.96 -10.46 -33.40
N ALA A 215 27.56 -11.64 -33.67
CA ALA A 215 26.85 -12.78 -34.24
C ALA A 215 25.75 -13.30 -33.29
N LEU A 216 26.02 -13.42 -31.99
CA LEU A 216 25.05 -13.88 -30.99
C LEU A 216 23.89 -12.88 -30.80
N ASP A 217 24.18 -11.57 -30.80
CA ASP A 217 23.15 -10.52 -30.69
C ASP A 217 22.30 -10.39 -31.96
N ASP A 218 22.85 -10.73 -33.13
CA ASP A 218 22.11 -10.81 -34.39
C ASP A 218 21.23 -12.06 -34.46
N MET A 219 21.75 -13.21 -34.02
CA MET A 219 20.97 -14.44 -33.89
C MET A 219 19.80 -14.25 -32.90
N ALA A 220 20.04 -13.65 -31.73
CA ALA A 220 19.03 -13.41 -30.72
C ALA A 220 17.85 -12.56 -31.22
N ARG A 221 18.11 -11.59 -32.11
CA ARG A 221 17.08 -10.74 -32.73
C ARG A 221 16.12 -11.50 -33.65
N HIS A 222 16.55 -12.66 -34.17
CA HIS A 222 15.79 -13.47 -35.13
C HIS A 222 15.34 -14.82 -34.53
N LEU A 223 15.50 -15.01 -33.23
CA LEU A 223 15.19 -16.24 -32.51
C LEU A 223 13.85 -16.10 -31.76
N HIS A 224 12.74 -16.18 -32.49
CA HIS A 224 11.43 -16.49 -31.91
C HIS A 224 11.16 -17.99 -32.14
N GLN A 225 11.12 -18.76 -31.04
CA GLN A 225 11.00 -20.23 -31.03
C GLN A 225 12.16 -20.98 -31.73
N PRO A 226 13.34 -21.09 -31.08
CA PRO A 226 14.41 -21.94 -31.59
C PRO A 226 13.94 -23.39 -31.81
N GLY A 227 14.15 -23.91 -33.02
CA GLY A 227 14.09 -25.35 -33.26
C GLY A 227 15.14 -26.11 -32.44
N ARG A 228 14.94 -27.41 -32.24
CA ARG A 228 15.80 -28.28 -31.40
C ARG A 228 17.29 -28.20 -31.75
N ASP A 229 17.62 -28.04 -33.02
CA ASP A 229 19.01 -28.00 -33.49
C ASP A 229 19.70 -26.69 -33.09
N ARG A 230 19.00 -25.56 -33.16
CA ARG A 230 19.53 -24.28 -32.64
C ARG A 230 19.70 -24.33 -31.13
N VAL A 231 18.77 -24.92 -30.38
CA VAL A 231 18.96 -25.11 -28.92
C VAL A 231 20.24 -25.91 -28.65
N ARG A 232 20.49 -27.00 -29.39
CA ARG A 232 21.72 -27.81 -29.26
C ARG A 232 22.99 -27.02 -29.56
N GLU A 233 23.00 -26.19 -30.59
CA GLU A 233 24.14 -25.33 -30.93
C GLU A 233 24.49 -24.38 -29.78
N PHE A 234 23.49 -23.72 -29.20
CA PHE A 234 23.70 -22.84 -28.05
C PHE A 234 24.14 -23.61 -26.79
N LEU A 235 23.62 -24.82 -26.56
CA LEU A 235 24.10 -25.67 -25.46
C LEU A 235 25.55 -26.12 -25.66
N HIS A 236 25.95 -26.40 -26.91
CA HIS A 236 27.35 -26.69 -27.24
C HIS A 236 28.23 -25.48 -26.94
N LEU A 237 27.80 -24.26 -27.31
CA LEU A 237 28.52 -23.03 -26.98
C LEU A 237 28.62 -22.81 -25.46
N ILE A 238 27.56 -23.09 -24.70
CA ILE A 238 27.56 -22.99 -23.23
C ILE A 238 28.61 -23.92 -22.61
N ASN A 239 28.78 -25.13 -23.15
CA ASN A 239 29.75 -26.11 -22.66
C ASN A 239 31.18 -25.86 -23.15
N ALA A 240 31.34 -25.35 -24.37
CA ALA A 240 32.65 -25.17 -25.02
C ALA A 240 33.34 -23.83 -24.70
N SER A 241 32.64 -22.87 -24.09
CA SER A 241 33.15 -21.52 -23.87
C SER A 241 33.16 -21.12 -22.40
N ASP A 242 34.09 -20.24 -22.02
CA ASP A 242 34.22 -19.70 -20.66
C ASP A 242 33.63 -18.30 -20.52
N GLY A 243 33.03 -18.03 -19.35
CA GLY A 243 32.63 -16.71 -18.89
C GLY A 243 31.61 -15.99 -19.77
N PHE A 244 32.07 -15.24 -20.78
CA PHE A 244 31.28 -14.27 -21.51
C PHE A 244 30.29 -14.91 -22.51
N VAL A 245 30.81 -15.75 -23.40
CA VAL A 245 30.03 -16.43 -24.46
C VAL A 245 28.99 -17.34 -23.83
N ARG A 246 29.39 -18.11 -22.81
CA ARG A 246 28.50 -18.95 -21.99
C ARG A 246 27.32 -18.17 -21.42
N ASN A 247 27.58 -17.07 -20.71
CA ASN A 247 26.53 -16.27 -20.08
C ASN A 247 25.59 -15.64 -21.10
N ARG A 248 26.12 -15.23 -22.26
CA ARG A 248 25.32 -14.70 -23.35
C ARG A 248 24.46 -15.76 -24.02
N SER A 249 24.99 -16.94 -24.30
CA SER A 249 24.22 -18.06 -24.84
C SER A 249 23.07 -18.47 -23.91
N ILE A 250 23.28 -18.43 -22.58
CA ILE A 250 22.21 -18.64 -21.59
C ILE A 250 21.13 -17.56 -21.70
N ASP A 251 21.52 -16.28 -21.75
CA ASP A 251 20.58 -15.14 -21.85
C ASP A 251 19.75 -15.21 -23.14
N VAL A 252 20.37 -15.55 -24.26
CA VAL A 252 19.68 -15.72 -25.56
C VAL A 252 18.64 -16.84 -25.49
N LEU A 253 18.99 -17.99 -24.92
CA LEU A 253 18.06 -19.11 -24.76
C LEU A 253 16.90 -18.77 -23.81
N VAL A 254 17.12 -18.05 -22.71
CA VAL A 254 16.06 -17.63 -21.78
C VAL A 254 15.12 -16.61 -22.46
N ARG A 255 15.65 -15.63 -23.17
CA ARG A 255 14.85 -14.60 -23.86
C ARG A 255 14.03 -15.15 -25.02
N SER A 256 14.46 -16.27 -25.61
CA SER A 256 13.70 -16.94 -26.67
C SER A 256 12.30 -17.37 -26.23
N GLY A 257 12.11 -17.57 -24.91
CA GLY A 257 10.83 -17.97 -24.33
C GLY A 257 10.34 -19.34 -24.79
N SER A 258 11.17 -20.14 -25.48
CA SER A 258 10.79 -21.49 -25.92
C SER A 258 10.83 -22.46 -24.74
N PHE A 259 9.80 -23.33 -24.66
CA PHE A 259 9.76 -24.42 -23.70
C PHE A 259 11.00 -25.31 -23.80
N GLU A 260 11.42 -25.69 -25.02
CA GLU A 260 12.57 -26.55 -25.26
C GLU A 260 13.88 -25.92 -24.78
N ALA A 261 14.05 -24.61 -24.99
CA ALA A 261 15.22 -23.87 -24.53
C ALA A 261 15.28 -23.79 -22.99
N LEU A 262 14.15 -23.47 -22.36
CA LEU A 262 14.02 -23.37 -20.92
C LEU A 262 14.18 -24.73 -20.23
N ASP A 263 13.58 -25.79 -20.78
CA ASP A 263 13.69 -27.17 -20.28
C ASP A 263 15.15 -27.65 -20.35
N ALA A 264 15.83 -27.40 -21.46
CA ALA A 264 17.23 -27.79 -21.62
C ALA A 264 18.16 -27.04 -20.65
N LEU A 265 17.95 -25.73 -20.45
CA LEU A 265 18.72 -24.96 -19.48
C LEU A 265 18.46 -25.41 -18.03
N LEU A 266 17.23 -25.78 -17.70
CA LEU A 266 16.86 -26.23 -16.35
C LEU A 266 17.47 -27.59 -15.99
N HIS A 267 17.78 -28.43 -16.97
CA HIS A 267 18.48 -29.72 -16.78
C HIS A 267 19.99 -29.63 -17.04
N HIS A 268 20.52 -28.44 -17.31
CA HIS A 268 21.94 -28.28 -17.63
C HIS A 268 22.84 -28.52 -16.39
N PRO A 269 24.04 -29.13 -16.53
CA PRO A 269 24.95 -29.36 -15.40
C PRO A 269 25.41 -28.07 -14.70
N LEU A 270 25.50 -26.95 -15.45
CA LEU A 270 25.87 -25.64 -14.91
C LEU A 270 24.75 -25.04 -14.05
N ALA A 271 25.09 -24.66 -12.82
CA ALA A 271 24.16 -24.02 -11.90
C ALA A 271 23.62 -22.69 -12.43
N GLU A 272 24.46 -21.89 -13.10
CA GLU A 272 24.11 -20.58 -13.65
C GLU A 272 22.99 -20.67 -14.70
N ALA A 273 23.06 -21.68 -15.58
CA ALA A 273 22.04 -21.98 -16.58
C ALA A 273 20.70 -22.36 -15.92
N ARG A 274 20.73 -23.24 -14.90
CA ARG A 274 19.53 -23.63 -14.15
C ARG A 274 18.91 -22.47 -13.38
N ILE A 275 19.74 -21.60 -12.78
CA ILE A 275 19.26 -20.39 -12.09
C ILE A 275 18.55 -19.45 -13.06
N ALA A 276 19.13 -19.24 -14.25
CA ALA A 276 18.57 -18.37 -15.27
C ALA A 276 17.22 -18.91 -15.78
N ALA A 277 17.15 -20.22 -16.05
CA ALA A 277 15.91 -20.91 -16.44
C ALA A 277 14.84 -20.81 -15.34
N ALA A 278 15.19 -21.03 -14.07
CA ALA A 278 14.25 -20.96 -12.95
C ALA A 278 13.67 -19.54 -12.69
N ARG A 279 14.23 -18.49 -13.32
CA ARG A 279 13.65 -17.13 -13.30
C ARG A 279 12.54 -16.94 -14.31
N ALA A 280 12.52 -17.75 -15.36
CA ALA A 280 11.62 -17.59 -16.48
C ALA A 280 10.24 -18.20 -16.19
N TRP A 281 9.20 -17.48 -16.59
CA TRP A 281 7.84 -17.99 -16.60
C TRP A 281 7.46 -18.44 -18.00
N HIS A 282 6.73 -19.55 -18.09
CA HIS A 282 6.17 -20.06 -19.34
C HIS A 282 4.80 -20.65 -19.03
N HIS A 283 3.81 -20.39 -19.89
CA HIS A 283 2.41 -20.80 -19.66
C HIS A 283 2.15 -22.29 -19.94
N ASP A 284 3.15 -23.03 -20.45
CA ASP A 284 3.01 -24.48 -20.72
C ASP A 284 2.91 -25.28 -19.40
N PRO A 285 1.89 -26.13 -19.22
CA PRO A 285 1.77 -27.00 -18.06
C PRO A 285 2.95 -27.89 -17.76
N ARG A 286 3.66 -28.32 -18.79
CA ARG A 286 4.88 -29.11 -18.65
C ARG A 286 5.95 -28.28 -17.94
N TRP A 287 6.04 -26.98 -18.20
CA TRP A 287 7.01 -26.10 -17.56
C TRP A 287 6.78 -25.98 -16.06
N ILE A 288 5.53 -25.85 -15.62
CA ILE A 288 5.20 -25.77 -14.19
C ILE A 288 5.58 -27.06 -13.46
N ALA A 289 5.38 -28.23 -14.08
CA ALA A 289 5.84 -29.50 -13.52
C ALA A 289 7.38 -29.57 -13.43
N ARG A 290 8.11 -29.07 -14.43
CA ARG A 290 9.58 -29.01 -14.41
C ARG A 290 10.10 -28.02 -13.36
N LEU A 291 9.47 -26.86 -13.24
CA LEU A 291 9.82 -25.84 -12.26
C LEU A 291 9.50 -26.31 -10.83
N ALA A 292 8.41 -27.06 -10.64
CA ALA A 292 8.08 -27.71 -9.37
C ALA A 292 9.12 -28.76 -8.98
N ALA A 293 9.67 -29.52 -9.95
CA ALA A 293 10.78 -30.43 -9.70
C ALA A 293 12.06 -29.68 -9.28
N ALA A 294 12.33 -28.51 -9.87
CA ALA A 294 13.50 -27.68 -9.54
C ALA A 294 13.49 -27.08 -8.12
N VAL A 295 12.37 -27.17 -7.38
CA VAL A 295 12.32 -26.82 -5.94
C VAL A 295 13.16 -27.78 -5.09
N GLU A 296 13.52 -28.95 -5.62
CA GLU A 296 14.43 -29.92 -4.99
C GLU A 296 15.84 -29.93 -5.61
N ASP A 297 16.18 -28.96 -6.46
CA ASP A 297 17.52 -28.87 -7.08
C ASP A 297 18.63 -28.86 -6.00
N PRO A 298 19.78 -29.54 -6.22
CA PRO A 298 20.89 -29.52 -5.28
C PRO A 298 21.40 -28.11 -4.95
N VAL A 299 21.25 -27.15 -5.88
CA VAL A 299 21.69 -25.76 -5.72
C VAL A 299 20.59 -24.90 -5.06
N ASP A 300 20.91 -24.30 -3.91
CA ASP A 300 19.96 -23.50 -3.12
C ASP A 300 19.38 -22.29 -3.87
N ALA A 301 20.21 -21.65 -4.70
CA ALA A 301 19.78 -20.51 -5.51
C ALA A 301 18.72 -20.90 -6.55
N VAL A 302 18.80 -22.11 -7.13
CA VAL A 302 17.79 -22.64 -8.06
C VAL A 302 16.48 -22.89 -7.32
N ARG A 303 16.53 -23.58 -6.16
CA ARG A 303 15.34 -23.85 -5.34
C ARG A 303 14.58 -22.60 -4.94
N LYS A 304 15.28 -21.60 -4.40
CA LYS A 304 14.70 -20.33 -3.96
C LYS A 304 14.05 -19.59 -5.13
N LYS A 305 14.69 -19.63 -6.31
CA LYS A 305 14.22 -18.92 -7.48
C LYS A 305 13.01 -19.62 -8.11
N ALA A 306 13.04 -20.94 -8.25
CA ALA A 306 11.90 -21.75 -8.69
C ALA A 306 10.67 -21.54 -7.78
N LEU A 307 10.85 -21.61 -6.45
CA LEU A 307 9.76 -21.40 -5.50
C LEU A 307 9.17 -19.98 -5.59
N ARG A 308 10.03 -18.96 -5.73
CA ARG A 308 9.58 -17.57 -5.89
C ARG A 308 8.83 -17.36 -7.20
N THR A 309 9.28 -17.98 -8.30
CA THR A 309 8.60 -17.88 -9.59
C THR A 309 7.22 -18.54 -9.54
N LEU A 310 7.07 -19.68 -8.85
CA LEU A 310 5.78 -20.35 -8.62
C LEU A 310 4.84 -19.54 -7.71
N ASP A 311 5.37 -18.86 -6.68
CA ASP A 311 4.58 -18.03 -5.76
C ASP A 311 4.06 -16.75 -6.42
N LEU A 312 4.86 -16.12 -7.27
CA LEU A 312 4.45 -14.94 -8.04
C LEU A 312 3.29 -15.22 -9.01
N HIS A 313 3.16 -16.47 -9.47
CA HIS A 313 2.12 -16.89 -10.42
C HIS A 313 1.17 -17.91 -9.75
N SER A 314 0.81 -17.67 -8.49
CA SER A 314 0.04 -18.62 -7.67
C SER A 314 -1.36 -18.91 -8.24
N ARG A 315 -1.95 -17.98 -8.99
CA ARG A 315 -3.28 -18.15 -9.60
C ARG A 315 -3.28 -19.22 -10.70
N GLU A 316 -2.23 -19.27 -11.49
CA GLU A 316 -2.02 -20.25 -12.56
C GLU A 316 -1.39 -21.54 -12.00
N THR A 317 -0.51 -21.41 -11.01
CA THR A 317 0.24 -22.54 -10.44
C THR A 317 -0.62 -23.47 -9.58
N VAL A 318 -1.53 -22.92 -8.76
CA VAL A 318 -2.33 -23.72 -7.81
C VAL A 318 -3.23 -24.75 -8.50
N PRO A 319 -4.03 -24.41 -9.54
CA PRO A 319 -4.83 -25.40 -10.26
C PRO A 319 -4.00 -26.53 -10.88
N MET A 320 -2.78 -26.23 -11.30
CA MET A 320 -1.93 -27.16 -12.03
C MET A 320 -1.16 -28.09 -11.07
N LEU A 321 -0.69 -27.56 -9.94
CA LEU A 321 -0.19 -28.39 -8.82
C LEU A 321 -1.31 -29.27 -8.22
N THR A 322 -2.55 -28.78 -8.26
CA THR A 322 -3.74 -29.57 -7.89
C THR A 322 -3.96 -30.73 -8.85
N GLU A 323 -3.81 -30.53 -10.16
CA GLU A 323 -3.89 -31.61 -11.14
C GLU A 323 -2.74 -32.62 -10.99
N MET A 324 -1.53 -32.16 -10.65
CA MET A 324 -0.41 -33.06 -10.29
C MET A 324 -0.71 -33.91 -9.05
N LEU A 325 -1.51 -33.41 -8.10
CA LEU A 325 -1.99 -34.20 -6.97
C LEU A 325 -2.95 -35.33 -7.38
N ARG A 326 -3.64 -35.18 -8.52
CA ARG A 326 -4.58 -36.16 -9.08
C ARG A 326 -3.90 -37.24 -9.95
N GLY A 327 -2.64 -37.03 -10.34
CA GLY A 327 -1.86 -37.95 -11.16
C GLY A 327 -1.40 -39.22 -10.44
N SER A 328 -0.97 -40.23 -11.20
CA SER A 328 -0.52 -41.53 -10.69
C SER A 328 0.88 -41.52 -10.05
N ASP A 329 1.74 -40.54 -10.35
CA ASP A 329 3.11 -40.44 -9.82
C ASP A 329 3.12 -39.98 -8.35
N GLY A 330 3.53 -40.87 -7.43
CA GLY A 330 3.61 -40.61 -6.00
C GLY A 330 4.66 -39.56 -5.59
N ALA A 331 5.77 -39.46 -6.32
CA ALA A 331 6.83 -38.49 -6.05
C ALA A 331 6.41 -37.08 -6.49
N ALA A 332 5.73 -36.97 -7.63
CA ALA A 332 5.11 -35.71 -8.07
C ALA A 332 4.04 -35.22 -7.08
N ARG A 333 3.18 -36.11 -6.58
CA ARG A 333 2.16 -35.79 -5.57
C ARG A 333 2.76 -35.22 -4.29
N THR A 334 3.81 -35.86 -3.78
CA THR A 334 4.49 -35.43 -2.54
C THR A 334 5.14 -34.04 -2.71
N ARG A 335 5.76 -33.79 -3.87
CA ARG A 335 6.34 -32.48 -4.21
C ARG A 335 5.28 -31.38 -4.32
N ALA A 336 4.20 -31.64 -5.05
CA ALA A 336 3.08 -30.71 -5.21
C ALA A 336 2.47 -30.33 -3.85
N ALA A 337 2.24 -31.31 -2.96
CA ALA A 337 1.74 -31.06 -1.61
C ALA A 337 2.67 -30.17 -0.79
N ARG A 338 3.99 -30.40 -0.87
CA ARG A 338 4.99 -29.61 -0.13
C ARG A 338 5.09 -28.17 -0.64
N ILE A 339 4.98 -27.98 -1.96
CA ILE A 339 4.99 -26.65 -2.58
C ILE A 339 3.72 -25.90 -2.20
N LEU A 340 2.53 -26.52 -2.35
CA LEU A 340 1.25 -25.94 -1.94
C LEU A 340 1.23 -25.51 -0.46
N ARG A 341 1.84 -26.29 0.44
CA ARG A 341 2.00 -25.92 1.87
C ARG A 341 2.80 -24.63 2.08
N ARG A 342 3.70 -24.29 1.15
CA ARG A 342 4.58 -23.09 1.21
C ARG A 342 4.01 -21.89 0.45
N LEU A 343 3.10 -22.11 -0.50
CA LEU A 343 2.42 -21.05 -1.25
C LEU A 343 1.35 -20.35 -0.39
N ASN A 344 0.96 -19.13 -0.78
CA ASN A 344 0.05 -18.28 -0.02
C ASN A 344 -1.29 -18.98 0.35
N LYS A 345 -1.58 -19.07 1.66
CA LYS A 345 -2.69 -19.84 2.26
C LYS A 345 -4.09 -19.36 1.87
N GLN A 346 -4.25 -18.11 1.44
CA GLN A 346 -5.57 -17.52 1.16
C GLN A 346 -6.24 -18.08 -0.11
N LEU A 347 -5.48 -18.39 -1.16
CA LEU A 347 -6.03 -19.00 -2.39
C LEU A 347 -6.29 -20.51 -2.23
N LEU A 348 -5.48 -21.19 -1.41
CA LEU A 348 -5.69 -22.59 -1.03
C LEU A 348 -7.01 -22.78 -0.26
N LEU A 349 -7.39 -21.80 0.56
CA LEU A 349 -8.64 -21.81 1.33
C LEU A 349 -9.88 -21.62 0.44
N ALA A 350 -9.76 -20.91 -0.69
CA ALA A 350 -10.86 -20.66 -1.62
C ALA A 350 -11.24 -21.91 -2.46
N GLU A 351 -10.29 -22.81 -2.72
CA GLU A 351 -10.50 -24.03 -3.52
C GLU A 351 -10.80 -25.29 -2.67
N LEU A 352 -10.79 -25.17 -1.33
CA LEU A 352 -11.04 -26.28 -0.38
C LEU A 352 -12.38 -27.02 -0.56
N PRO A 353 -13.51 -26.35 -0.88
CA PRO A 353 -14.80 -27.04 -1.07
C PRO A 353 -14.77 -28.03 -2.25
N ARG A 354 -14.18 -27.62 -3.38
CA ARG A 354 -13.97 -28.47 -4.56
C ARG A 354 -13.02 -29.64 -4.29
N TYR A 355 -12.06 -29.43 -3.39
CA TYR A 355 -11.11 -30.45 -2.94
C TYR A 355 -11.76 -31.57 -2.11
N ARG A 356 -12.76 -31.21 -1.29
CA ARG A 356 -13.47 -32.13 -0.38
C ARG A 356 -14.43 -33.04 -1.14
N GLU A 357 -15.26 -32.48 -2.02
CA GLU A 357 -16.21 -33.23 -2.87
C GLU A 357 -15.47 -34.26 -3.75
N TRP A 358 -14.31 -33.91 -4.28
CA TRP A 358 -13.49 -34.83 -5.09
C TRP A 358 -12.90 -35.98 -4.28
N PHE A 359 -12.38 -35.73 -3.06
CA PHE A 359 -11.79 -36.77 -2.20
C PHE A 359 -12.83 -37.74 -1.64
N GLU A 360 -14.01 -37.24 -1.28
CA GLU A 360 -15.13 -38.05 -0.78
C GLU A 360 -15.68 -38.99 -1.89
N SER A 361 -15.61 -38.59 -3.16
CA SER A 361 -16.07 -39.41 -4.30
C SER A 361 -15.18 -40.61 -4.69
N ARG A 362 -13.93 -40.71 -4.20
CA ARG A 362 -12.95 -41.76 -4.61
C ARG A 362 -12.32 -42.56 -3.47
N SER A 363 -12.82 -42.47 -2.24
CA SER A 363 -12.32 -43.20 -1.08
C SER A 363 -12.53 -44.72 -1.16
N ARG A 364 -11.61 -45.46 -1.78
CA ARG A 364 -11.46 -46.92 -1.57
C ARG A 364 -10.04 -47.41 -1.29
N GLU A 365 -8.99 -46.59 -1.41
CA GLU A 365 -7.61 -47.03 -1.11
C GLU A 365 -6.98 -46.27 0.07
N GLY A 366 -6.50 -47.01 1.07
CA GLY A 366 -6.11 -46.52 2.41
C GLY A 366 -4.97 -45.48 2.49
N HIS A 367 -4.40 -45.02 1.37
CA HIS A 367 -3.36 -44.00 1.35
C HIS A 367 -3.91 -42.56 1.45
N HIS A 368 -5.22 -42.37 1.28
CA HIS A 368 -5.90 -41.07 1.40
C HIS A 368 -6.13 -40.64 2.87
N ARG A 369 -6.00 -41.56 3.83
CA ARG A 369 -6.31 -41.31 5.24
C ARG A 369 -5.32 -40.35 5.89
N LYS A 370 -4.03 -40.34 5.52
CA LYS A 370 -3.03 -39.41 6.10
C LYS A 370 -3.19 -37.96 5.63
N VAL A 371 -3.74 -37.73 4.44
CA VAL A 371 -4.00 -36.38 3.90
C VAL A 371 -5.34 -35.86 4.41
N LEU A 372 -6.36 -36.72 4.49
CA LEU A 372 -7.61 -36.41 5.20
C LEU A 372 -7.35 -36.17 6.69
N ASP A 373 -6.52 -36.99 7.35
CA ASP A 373 -6.08 -36.78 8.73
C ASP A 373 -5.28 -35.49 8.88
N TRP A 374 -4.53 -35.04 7.87
CA TRP A 374 -3.84 -33.75 7.89
C TRP A 374 -4.80 -32.56 7.69
N ILE A 375 -5.77 -32.67 6.79
CA ILE A 375 -6.85 -31.68 6.61
C ILE A 375 -7.70 -31.60 7.88
N ASP A 376 -8.09 -32.74 8.43
CA ASP A 376 -8.83 -32.88 9.68
C ASP A 376 -7.97 -32.57 10.91
N SER A 377 -6.64 -32.70 10.87
CA SER A 377 -5.71 -32.26 11.92
C SER A 377 -5.54 -30.74 11.86
N THR A 378 -5.50 -30.13 10.69
CA THR A 378 -5.45 -28.68 10.54
C THR A 378 -6.79 -28.07 10.96
N ARG A 379 -7.91 -28.74 10.66
CA ARG A 379 -9.24 -28.43 11.17
C ARG A 379 -9.35 -28.69 12.67
N ARG A 380 -8.82 -29.79 13.21
CA ARG A 380 -8.83 -30.11 14.65
C ARG A 380 -7.92 -29.22 15.47
N GLU A 381 -6.72 -28.87 15.01
CA GLU A 381 -5.84 -27.89 15.66
C GLU A 381 -6.48 -26.49 15.65
N PHE A 382 -7.20 -26.14 14.58
CA PHE A 382 -7.99 -24.91 14.51
C PHE A 382 -9.23 -24.96 15.43
N VAL A 383 -9.90 -26.11 15.53
CA VAL A 383 -11.03 -26.35 16.44
C VAL A 383 -10.58 -26.46 17.91
N GLU A 384 -9.41 -27.01 18.21
CA GLU A 384 -8.81 -27.04 19.56
C GLU A 384 -8.28 -25.67 19.96
N PHE A 385 -7.77 -24.91 19.00
CA PHE A 385 -7.46 -23.49 19.17
C PHE A 385 -8.73 -22.69 19.47
N LEU A 386 -9.86 -23.00 18.81
CA LEU A 386 -11.17 -22.44 19.16
C LEU A 386 -11.66 -22.92 20.55
N ARG A 387 -11.58 -24.21 20.87
CA ARG A 387 -11.92 -24.80 22.19
C ARG A 387 -11.11 -24.19 23.35
N ARG A 388 -9.85 -23.80 23.12
CA ARG A 388 -9.02 -23.09 24.11
C ARG A 388 -9.44 -21.63 24.32
N VAL A 389 -10.15 -21.05 23.36
CA VAL A 389 -10.49 -19.61 23.34
C VAL A 389 -11.95 -19.35 23.74
N THR A 390 -12.88 -20.33 23.61
CA THR A 390 -14.31 -20.15 23.94
C THR A 390 -14.78 -21.06 25.07
N ARG A 391 -15.43 -20.49 26.10
CA ARG A 391 -16.05 -21.26 27.20
C ARG A 391 -17.21 -22.13 26.69
N SER A 392 -17.40 -23.29 27.32
CA SER A 392 -18.23 -24.46 26.93
C SER A 392 -19.73 -24.25 26.61
N ARG A 393 -20.25 -23.02 26.63
CA ARG A 393 -21.67 -22.70 26.33
C ARG A 393 -21.90 -22.21 24.89
N LEU A 394 -20.83 -21.80 24.21
CA LEU A 394 -20.88 -21.48 22.78
C LEU A 394 -20.94 -22.74 21.91
N ASP A 395 -20.36 -23.84 22.39
CA ASP A 395 -20.33 -25.14 21.70
C ASP A 395 -21.76 -25.66 21.46
N ASP A 396 -22.61 -25.54 22.48
CA ASP A 396 -24.01 -25.99 22.46
C ASP A 396 -24.94 -25.15 21.56
N LEU A 397 -24.53 -23.91 21.24
CA LEU A 397 -25.25 -23.00 20.33
C LEU A 397 -24.82 -23.21 18.87
N VAL A 398 -23.53 -23.44 18.66
CA VAL A 398 -22.95 -23.72 17.33
C VAL A 398 -23.41 -25.09 16.84
N ASP A 399 -23.46 -26.10 17.69
CA ASP A 399 -23.95 -27.43 17.33
C ASP A 399 -25.45 -27.42 16.93
N ARG A 400 -26.26 -26.51 17.48
CA ARG A 400 -27.69 -26.34 17.12
C ARG A 400 -27.93 -25.50 15.86
N LEU A 401 -26.99 -24.63 15.49
CA LEU A 401 -27.08 -23.78 14.29
C LEU A 401 -26.45 -24.44 13.06
N CYS A 402 -25.62 -25.46 13.25
CA CYS A 402 -24.93 -26.19 12.20
C CYS A 402 -25.59 -27.54 11.83
N THR A 403 -26.79 -27.83 12.35
CA THR A 403 -27.62 -28.93 11.83
C THR A 403 -28.28 -28.53 10.51
N ASP A 404 -28.33 -29.46 9.54
CA ASP A 404 -28.70 -29.34 8.11
C ASP A 404 -30.09 -28.75 7.77
N SER A 405 -30.76 -28.02 8.66
CA SER A 405 -32.03 -27.36 8.36
C SER A 405 -31.81 -25.89 7.99
N ASP A 406 -32.28 -25.49 6.80
CA ASP A 406 -32.20 -24.14 6.23
C ASP A 406 -32.98 -23.05 7.01
N GLU A 407 -33.60 -23.36 8.15
CA GLU A 407 -34.30 -22.38 9.00
C GLU A 407 -33.80 -22.36 10.45
N PRO A 408 -33.59 -21.16 11.05
CA PRO A 408 -33.18 -21.05 12.44
C PRO A 408 -34.30 -21.47 13.41
N PRO A 409 -33.96 -21.98 14.62
CA PRO A 409 -34.92 -22.51 15.58
C PRO A 409 -35.98 -21.46 15.97
N ALA A 410 -37.21 -21.91 16.25
CA ALA A 410 -38.39 -21.05 16.44
C ALA A 410 -38.23 -19.97 17.53
N GLU A 411 -37.38 -20.23 18.54
CA GLU A 411 -37.04 -19.31 19.64
C GLU A 411 -36.17 -18.11 19.20
N ALA A 412 -35.55 -18.19 18.02
CA ALA A 412 -34.68 -17.16 17.43
C ALA A 412 -35.39 -16.24 16.42
N LYS A 413 -36.73 -16.33 16.32
CA LYS A 413 -37.57 -15.47 15.47
C LYS A 413 -37.79 -14.08 16.07
N ASP A 414 -37.64 -13.92 17.40
CA ASP A 414 -37.69 -12.62 18.07
C ASP A 414 -36.27 -12.05 18.31
N PRO A 415 -35.92 -10.89 17.72
CA PRO A 415 -34.56 -10.32 17.77
C PRO A 415 -34.04 -10.01 19.18
N ARG A 416 -34.94 -9.67 20.12
CA ARG A 416 -34.55 -9.38 21.52
C ARG A 416 -34.16 -10.63 22.28
N THR A 417 -34.89 -11.71 22.07
CA THR A 417 -34.64 -13.01 22.70
C THR A 417 -33.37 -13.65 22.14
N ALA A 418 -33.14 -13.54 20.83
CA ALA A 418 -31.91 -13.95 20.16
C ALA A 418 -30.66 -13.22 20.70
N TRP A 419 -30.73 -11.89 20.86
CA TRP A 419 -29.62 -11.11 21.41
C TRP A 419 -29.33 -11.42 22.88
N MET A 420 -30.37 -11.63 23.70
CA MET A 420 -30.18 -12.02 25.11
C MET A 420 -29.52 -13.39 25.27
N LEU A 421 -29.82 -14.35 24.39
CA LEU A 421 -29.17 -15.65 24.37
C LEU A 421 -27.70 -15.53 23.95
N LEU A 422 -27.41 -14.71 22.94
CA LEU A 422 -26.05 -14.45 22.46
C LEU A 422 -25.19 -13.70 23.50
N GLU A 423 -25.73 -12.68 24.17
CA GLU A 423 -25.08 -11.99 25.28
C GLU A 423 -24.85 -12.90 26.49
N ARG A 424 -25.81 -13.78 26.82
CA ARG A 424 -25.62 -14.75 27.91
C ARG A 424 -24.57 -15.80 27.58
N ALA A 425 -24.53 -16.27 26.33
CA ALA A 425 -23.56 -17.27 25.88
C ALA A 425 -22.13 -16.71 25.76
N THR A 426 -22.00 -15.44 25.37
CA THR A 426 -20.70 -14.74 25.18
C THR A 426 -20.24 -13.95 26.41
N GLY A 427 -20.95 -14.07 27.53
CA GLY A 427 -20.61 -13.38 28.78
C GLY A 427 -20.73 -11.86 28.72
N ARG A 428 -21.62 -11.34 27.86
CA ARG A 428 -21.84 -9.92 27.55
C ARG A 428 -20.66 -9.21 26.88
N SER A 429 -19.74 -9.99 26.29
CA SER A 429 -18.62 -9.45 25.53
C SER A 429 -18.99 -9.35 24.04
N VAL A 430 -19.34 -8.13 23.61
CA VAL A 430 -19.73 -7.81 22.22
C VAL A 430 -18.63 -8.18 21.21
N SER A 431 -17.36 -8.04 21.59
CA SER A 431 -16.22 -8.41 20.75
C SER A 431 -16.10 -9.92 20.51
N VAL A 432 -16.47 -10.75 21.50
CA VAL A 432 -16.49 -12.22 21.34
C VAL A 432 -17.65 -12.64 20.44
N ALA A 433 -18.83 -12.04 20.62
CA ALA A 433 -19.99 -12.27 19.76
C ALA A 433 -19.71 -11.92 18.28
N MET A 434 -19.03 -10.79 18.02
CA MET A 434 -18.71 -10.33 16.67
C MET A 434 -17.61 -11.15 15.99
N GLU A 435 -16.61 -11.63 16.75
CA GLU A 435 -15.57 -12.51 16.20
C GLU A 435 -16.13 -13.91 15.86
N THR A 436 -17.12 -14.40 16.62
CA THR A 436 -17.85 -15.64 16.27
C THR A 436 -18.68 -15.46 14.99
N ALA A 437 -19.38 -14.32 14.86
CA ALA A 437 -20.14 -13.99 13.65
C ALA A 437 -19.26 -13.86 12.40
N ARG A 438 -18.10 -13.19 12.54
CA ARG A 438 -17.09 -13.06 11.49
C ARG A 438 -16.62 -14.41 10.98
N ARG A 439 -16.42 -15.36 11.90
CA ARG A 439 -15.91 -16.71 11.56
C ARG A 439 -16.98 -17.62 10.96
N LEU A 440 -18.24 -17.45 11.32
CA LEU A 440 -19.38 -18.12 10.66
C LEU A 440 -19.64 -17.59 9.24
N ALA A 441 -19.46 -16.28 9.02
CA ALA A 441 -19.54 -15.68 7.68
C ALA A 441 -18.42 -16.17 6.74
N LEU A 442 -17.21 -16.38 7.28
CA LEU A 442 -16.07 -16.95 6.57
C LEU A 442 -16.27 -18.42 6.15
N LEU A 443 -17.21 -19.14 6.80
CA LEU A 443 -17.57 -20.53 6.45
C LEU A 443 -18.64 -20.62 5.35
N GLY A 444 -19.14 -19.49 4.84
CA GLY A 444 -20.07 -19.46 3.70
C GLY A 444 -21.54 -19.74 4.04
N HIS A 445 -21.92 -19.77 5.33
CA HIS A 445 -23.29 -20.08 5.76
C HIS A 445 -24.21 -18.85 5.64
N ALA A 446 -24.69 -18.56 4.42
CA ALA A 446 -25.50 -17.39 4.08
C ALA A 446 -26.75 -17.16 4.98
N PRO A 447 -27.48 -18.21 5.44
CA PRO A 447 -28.63 -18.02 6.34
C PRO A 447 -28.23 -17.46 7.72
N ALA A 448 -27.09 -17.91 8.26
CA ALA A 448 -26.58 -17.44 9.55
C ALA A 448 -26.14 -15.97 9.48
N VAL A 449 -25.55 -15.56 8.34
CA VAL A 449 -25.16 -14.16 8.09
C VAL A 449 -26.39 -13.26 7.95
N ALA A 450 -27.39 -13.69 7.19
CA ALA A 450 -28.63 -12.94 7.00
C ALA A 450 -29.42 -12.78 8.32
N TRP A 451 -29.48 -13.83 9.14
CA TRP A 451 -30.09 -13.77 10.48
C TRP A 451 -29.36 -12.81 11.42
N LEU A 452 -28.02 -12.83 11.40
CA LEU A 452 -27.19 -12.00 12.26
C LEU A 452 -27.27 -10.51 11.88
N VAL A 453 -27.35 -10.20 10.57
CA VAL A 453 -27.59 -8.85 10.06
C VAL A 453 -28.96 -8.31 10.49
N ARG A 454 -30.03 -9.12 10.41
CA ARG A 454 -31.37 -8.72 10.89
C ARG A 454 -31.40 -8.47 12.40
N THR A 455 -30.67 -9.29 13.16
CA THR A 455 -30.61 -9.16 14.63
C THR A 455 -29.79 -7.93 15.05
N LEU A 456 -28.69 -7.64 14.36
CA LEU A 456 -27.86 -6.44 14.60
C LEU A 456 -28.56 -5.14 14.18
N ALA A 457 -29.36 -5.17 13.11
CA ALA A 457 -30.13 -4.02 12.65
C ALA A 457 -31.24 -3.61 13.63
N ALA A 458 -31.69 -4.52 14.50
CA ALA A 458 -32.71 -4.29 15.53
C ALA A 458 -32.15 -3.75 16.86
N LEU A 459 -30.84 -3.54 16.99
CA LEU A 459 -30.19 -3.09 18.23
C LEU A 459 -30.27 -1.57 18.46
N GLN A 460 -30.21 -1.17 19.74
CA GLN A 460 -30.20 0.25 20.14
C GLN A 460 -28.91 0.97 19.66
N PRO A 461 -28.97 2.28 19.36
CA PRO A 461 -27.94 3.04 18.65
C PRO A 461 -26.49 2.90 19.14
N PRO A 462 -26.19 2.81 20.45
CA PRO A 462 -24.81 2.71 20.94
C PRO A 462 -24.14 1.36 20.63
N ALA A 463 -24.92 0.27 20.67
CA ALA A 463 -24.44 -1.06 20.33
C ALA A 463 -24.27 -1.23 18.81
N ARG A 464 -25.14 -0.58 18.03
CA ARG A 464 -25.08 -0.51 16.57
C ARG A 464 -23.82 0.21 16.09
N ARG A 465 -23.47 1.37 16.70
CA ARG A 465 -22.23 2.12 16.38
C ARG A 465 -20.97 1.31 16.65
N ARG A 466 -20.88 0.64 17.81
CA ARG A 466 -19.73 -0.23 18.11
C ARG A 466 -19.57 -1.39 17.14
N ALA A 467 -20.67 -2.01 16.70
CA ALA A 467 -20.62 -3.08 15.71
C ALA A 467 -20.12 -2.57 14.34
N VAL A 468 -20.53 -1.37 13.93
CA VAL A 468 -20.09 -0.71 12.69
C VAL A 468 -18.61 -0.29 12.76
N GLU A 469 -18.18 0.34 13.85
CA GLU A 469 -16.78 0.75 14.05
C GLU A 469 -15.82 -0.45 14.03
N THR A 470 -16.24 -1.60 14.55
CA THR A 470 -15.42 -2.83 14.55
C THR A 470 -15.42 -3.54 13.18
N LEU A 471 -16.43 -3.32 12.33
CA LEU A 471 -16.46 -3.83 10.95
C LEU A 471 -15.52 -3.05 10.02
N ASP A 472 -15.33 -1.75 10.28
CA ASP A 472 -14.47 -0.85 9.52
C ASP A 472 -12.96 -1.13 9.77
N GLU A 473 -12.61 -1.60 10.97
CA GLU A 473 -11.24 -2.02 11.33
C GLU A 473 -10.79 -3.32 10.65
N LEU A 474 -11.70 -4.06 10.00
CA LEU A 474 -11.46 -5.37 9.41
C LEU A 474 -11.51 -5.29 7.89
N SER A 475 -10.48 -4.76 7.25
CA SER A 475 -10.33 -4.62 5.78
C SER A 475 -10.93 -5.79 4.97
N TRP A 476 -12.13 -5.59 4.40
CA TRP A 476 -12.76 -6.51 3.46
C TRP A 476 -12.13 -6.32 2.08
N GLY A 477 -11.77 -7.42 1.40
CA GLY A 477 -11.42 -7.39 -0.02
C GLY A 477 -12.65 -7.15 -0.90
N PRO A 478 -12.48 -6.86 -2.20
CA PRO A 478 -13.56 -6.36 -3.05
C PRO A 478 -14.56 -7.48 -3.37
N SER A 479 -15.66 -7.55 -2.63
CA SER A 479 -16.85 -8.29 -3.02
C SER A 479 -18.09 -7.51 -2.61
N SER A 480 -18.96 -7.30 -3.59
CA SER A 480 -20.13 -6.41 -3.53
C SER A 480 -21.16 -6.77 -2.45
N ALA A 481 -21.06 -7.93 -1.79
CA ALA A 481 -21.95 -8.31 -0.69
C ALA A 481 -21.55 -7.65 0.65
N ALA A 482 -20.26 -7.40 0.86
CA ALA A 482 -19.73 -6.78 2.08
C ALA A 482 -20.11 -5.30 2.20
N GLU A 483 -20.00 -4.57 1.09
CA GLU A 483 -20.38 -3.16 1.00
C GLU A 483 -21.89 -2.97 1.18
N ARG A 484 -22.70 -3.90 0.64
CA ARG A 484 -24.16 -3.93 0.83
C ARG A 484 -24.56 -4.15 2.30
N VAL A 485 -23.80 -4.96 3.03
CA VAL A 485 -24.02 -5.25 4.46
C VAL A 485 -23.55 -4.09 5.34
N ALA A 486 -22.43 -3.44 5.03
CA ALA A 486 -21.96 -2.26 5.74
C ALA A 486 -22.92 -1.06 5.59
N TYR A 487 -23.47 -0.85 4.39
CA TYR A 487 -24.45 0.20 4.10
C TYR A 487 -25.80 0.00 4.83
N ALA A 488 -26.33 -1.22 4.86
CA ALA A 488 -27.59 -1.53 5.54
C ALA A 488 -27.48 -1.39 7.09
N LEU A 489 -26.30 -1.69 7.65
CA LEU A 489 -26.04 -1.58 9.09
C LEU A 489 -25.83 -0.13 9.57
N ALA A 490 -25.25 0.73 8.73
CA ALA A 490 -25.03 2.14 9.03
C ALA A 490 -26.29 3.01 8.89
N SER A 491 -27.15 2.71 7.90
CA SER A 491 -28.32 3.54 7.55
C SER A 491 -29.66 3.04 8.12
N GLY A 492 -29.74 1.75 8.46
CA GLY A 492 -30.94 1.13 9.03
C GLY A 492 -32.13 0.98 8.10
N ARG A 493 -31.94 1.04 6.78
CA ARG A 493 -32.94 0.69 5.75
C ARG A 493 -32.32 -0.23 4.71
N GLU A 494 -33.15 -0.99 3.99
CA GLU A 494 -32.69 -1.72 2.79
C GLU A 494 -32.20 -0.73 1.73
N PRO A 495 -31.15 -1.08 0.96
CA PRO A 495 -30.63 -0.20 -0.08
C PRO A 495 -31.71 0.03 -1.15
N PRO A 496 -31.98 1.28 -1.58
CA PRO A 496 -32.79 1.51 -2.76
C PRO A 496 -31.97 1.15 -4.00
N ASP A 497 -32.63 0.53 -4.97
CA ASP A 497 -32.12 0.43 -6.33
C ASP A 497 -31.86 1.82 -6.90
N ASP A 498 -30.67 1.97 -7.48
CA ASP A 498 -30.22 3.04 -8.38
C ASP A 498 -30.64 4.49 -8.07
N GLY A 499 -29.65 5.29 -7.65
CA GLY A 499 -29.72 6.76 -7.69
C GLY A 499 -30.03 7.46 -6.36
N THR A 500 -29.22 8.49 -6.07
CA THR A 500 -29.32 9.47 -4.95
C THR A 500 -28.79 9.00 -3.58
N VAL A 501 -27.55 9.40 -3.27
CA VAL A 501 -26.95 9.34 -1.91
C VAL A 501 -26.60 10.75 -1.51
N GLY A 502 -27.05 11.19 -0.32
CA GLY A 502 -26.63 12.44 0.30
C GLY A 502 -25.33 12.28 1.11
N ALA A 503 -24.32 13.06 0.74
CA ALA A 503 -23.72 14.11 1.57
C ALA A 503 -23.25 13.82 3.03
N GLY A 504 -22.12 13.12 3.22
CA GLY A 504 -21.30 13.21 4.46
C GLY A 504 -20.26 12.09 4.66
N GLY A 505 -18.97 12.45 4.80
CA GLY A 505 -17.88 11.54 5.24
C GLY A 505 -17.52 10.38 4.29
N GLY A 506 -17.71 10.55 2.99
CA GLY A 506 -17.51 9.48 2.00
C GLY A 506 -16.08 9.37 1.45
N ASP A 507 -15.60 8.14 1.27
CA ASP A 507 -14.42 7.83 0.47
C ASP A 507 -14.83 7.69 -1.01
N TYR A 508 -14.42 8.65 -1.83
CA TYR A 508 -14.65 8.70 -3.27
C TYR A 508 -13.32 8.63 -4.04
N ARG A 509 -12.27 8.07 -3.44
CA ARG A 509 -10.97 7.94 -4.11
C ARG A 509 -11.12 7.14 -5.39
N ARG A 510 -10.62 7.71 -6.49
CA ARG A 510 -10.71 7.12 -7.84
C ARG A 510 -12.16 6.84 -8.29
N ALA A 511 -13.15 7.49 -7.68
CA ALA A 511 -14.53 7.43 -8.14
C ALA A 511 -14.63 7.96 -9.57
N ARG A 512 -15.54 7.37 -10.36
CA ARG A 512 -15.84 7.81 -11.72
C ARG A 512 -17.18 8.55 -11.72
N TRP A 513 -17.12 9.85 -11.54
CA TRP A 513 -18.25 10.79 -11.57
C TRP A 513 -18.25 11.64 -12.83
N ALA A 514 -17.59 11.19 -13.90
CA ALA A 514 -17.62 11.90 -15.15
C ALA A 514 -19.07 12.09 -15.61
N ARG A 515 -19.47 13.34 -15.87
CA ARG A 515 -20.84 13.75 -16.24
C ARG A 515 -21.91 13.50 -15.16
N ALA A 516 -21.53 13.27 -13.91
CA ALA A 516 -22.49 13.10 -12.82
C ALA A 516 -23.28 14.41 -12.58
N LYS A 517 -24.57 14.30 -12.25
CA LYS A 517 -25.42 15.44 -11.90
C LYS A 517 -25.65 15.47 -10.40
N ARG A 518 -25.02 16.41 -9.72
CA ARG A 518 -24.86 16.45 -8.26
C ARG A 518 -25.01 17.86 -7.69
N ARG A 519 -25.87 18.69 -8.31
CA ARG A 519 -26.07 20.11 -7.94
C ARG A 519 -26.49 20.28 -6.47
N GLY A 520 -25.92 21.29 -5.80
CA GLY A 520 -26.34 21.71 -4.46
C GLY A 520 -26.05 20.69 -3.35
N GLU A 521 -25.27 19.65 -3.63
CA GLU A 521 -24.92 18.64 -2.63
C GLU A 521 -23.83 19.17 -1.68
N ARG A 522 -23.87 18.70 -0.43
CA ARG A 522 -22.93 19.07 0.62
C ARG A 522 -21.95 17.92 0.88
N TYR A 523 -20.67 18.18 0.84
CA TYR A 523 -19.64 17.19 1.12
C TYR A 523 -18.75 17.72 2.22
N GLU A 524 -18.69 16.98 3.33
CA GLU A 524 -17.88 17.32 4.49
C GLU A 524 -16.90 16.18 4.76
N ARG A 525 -15.61 16.50 4.81
CA ARG A 525 -14.51 15.55 5.07
C ARG A 525 -14.47 14.35 4.12
N CYS A 526 -14.90 14.54 2.88
CA CYS A 526 -14.85 13.51 1.85
C CYS A 526 -13.49 13.49 1.13
N ASP A 527 -13.06 12.32 0.67
CA ASP A 527 -11.83 12.14 -0.09
C ASP A 527 -12.12 11.81 -1.56
N PHE A 528 -11.83 12.75 -2.46
CA PHE A 528 -11.95 12.64 -3.92
C PHE A 528 -10.61 12.43 -4.61
N THR A 529 -9.56 12.04 -3.88
CA THR A 529 -8.20 11.93 -4.42
C THR A 529 -8.18 11.01 -5.65
N ALA A 530 -7.62 11.54 -6.74
CA ALA A 530 -7.55 10.89 -8.06
C ALA A 530 -8.91 10.44 -8.64
N ALA A 531 -10.03 11.02 -8.18
CA ALA A 531 -11.33 10.82 -8.79
C ALA A 531 -11.43 11.52 -10.15
N ASP A 532 -12.30 11.01 -11.00
CA ASP A 532 -12.65 11.61 -12.29
C ASP A 532 -14.05 12.21 -12.19
N LEU A 533 -14.11 13.54 -12.10
CA LEU A 533 -15.32 14.37 -12.10
C LEU A 533 -15.41 15.21 -13.39
N SER A 534 -14.77 14.76 -14.47
CA SER A 534 -14.78 15.48 -15.74
C SER A 534 -16.21 15.70 -16.24
N ASP A 535 -16.53 16.90 -16.72
CA ASP A 535 -17.87 17.26 -17.21
C ASP A 535 -19.00 17.10 -16.18
N ALA A 536 -18.69 16.91 -14.87
CA ALA A 536 -19.71 16.78 -13.83
C ALA A 536 -20.44 18.12 -13.59
N ASP A 537 -21.69 18.03 -13.18
CA ASP A 537 -22.54 19.16 -12.80
C ASP A 537 -22.63 19.23 -11.27
N LEU A 538 -21.79 20.10 -10.71
CA LEU A 538 -21.56 20.34 -9.29
C LEU A 538 -21.92 21.79 -8.91
N ASP A 539 -22.81 22.42 -9.68
CA ASP A 539 -23.25 23.79 -9.43
C ASP A 539 -23.88 23.91 -8.02
N GLY A 540 -23.46 24.92 -7.26
CA GLY A 540 -23.95 25.19 -5.92
C GLY A 540 -23.54 24.19 -4.83
N CYS A 541 -22.64 23.24 -5.13
CA CYS A 541 -22.17 22.29 -4.13
C CYS A 541 -21.38 22.97 -3.02
N GLU A 542 -21.47 22.44 -1.81
CA GLU A 542 -20.66 22.87 -0.67
C GLU A 542 -19.63 21.80 -0.32
N PHE A 543 -18.35 22.13 -0.38
CA PHE A 543 -17.24 21.27 0.00
C PHE A 543 -16.56 21.86 1.24
N SER A 544 -16.49 21.10 2.32
CA SER A 544 -15.84 21.50 3.58
C SER A 544 -14.83 20.45 4.02
N GLU A 545 -13.58 20.86 4.24
CA GLU A 545 -12.49 19.96 4.67
C GLU A 545 -12.28 18.75 3.74
N CYS A 546 -12.57 18.90 2.44
CA CYS A 546 -12.48 17.81 1.46
C CYS A 546 -11.11 17.73 0.77
N LEU A 547 -10.72 16.51 0.38
CA LEU A 547 -9.48 16.24 -0.35
C LEU A 547 -9.78 16.01 -1.84
N PHE A 548 -9.07 16.73 -2.71
CA PHE A 548 -9.19 16.71 -4.17
C PHE A 548 -7.81 16.57 -4.84
N ALA A 549 -6.85 15.96 -4.14
CA ALA A 549 -5.51 15.84 -4.65
C ALA A 549 -5.49 15.04 -5.96
N ARG A 550 -4.92 15.62 -7.02
CA ARG A 550 -4.84 15.02 -8.37
C ARG A 550 -6.20 14.63 -8.97
N THR A 551 -7.29 15.25 -8.51
CA THR A 551 -8.64 15.01 -9.04
C THR A 551 -8.80 15.67 -10.41
N ILE A 552 -9.53 15.00 -11.31
CA ILE A 552 -9.82 15.53 -12.65
C ILE A 552 -11.21 16.19 -12.63
N LEU A 553 -11.25 17.51 -12.77
CA LEU A 553 -12.45 18.36 -12.80
C LEU A 553 -12.59 19.10 -14.14
N ARG A 554 -11.96 18.57 -15.21
CA ARG A 554 -11.97 19.19 -16.53
C ARG A 554 -13.38 19.45 -17.01
N ARG A 555 -13.67 20.69 -17.45
CA ARG A 555 -15.00 21.12 -17.92
C ARG A 555 -16.15 20.90 -16.93
N ALA A 556 -15.87 20.62 -15.66
CA ALA A 556 -16.91 20.50 -14.64
C ALA A 556 -17.62 21.85 -14.44
N SER A 557 -18.92 21.80 -14.16
CA SER A 557 -19.71 22.96 -13.77
C SER A 557 -19.68 23.08 -12.25
N LEU A 558 -19.11 24.16 -11.74
CA LEU A 558 -18.92 24.49 -10.32
C LEU A 558 -19.44 25.91 -10.03
N ARG A 559 -20.48 26.35 -10.74
CA ARG A 559 -21.00 27.72 -10.59
C ARG A 559 -21.61 27.88 -9.21
N GLY A 560 -21.21 28.92 -8.49
CA GLY A 560 -21.66 29.15 -7.12
C GLY A 560 -21.25 28.06 -6.13
N ALA A 561 -20.32 27.17 -6.48
CA ALA A 561 -19.83 26.16 -5.55
C ALA A 561 -18.99 26.80 -4.44
N ARG A 562 -19.08 26.26 -3.22
CA ARG A 562 -18.33 26.72 -2.06
C ARG A 562 -17.25 25.71 -1.68
N PHE A 563 -16.03 26.19 -1.50
CA PHE A 563 -14.90 25.40 -1.00
C PHE A 563 -14.39 26.03 0.29
N SER A 564 -14.53 25.33 1.41
CA SER A 564 -14.04 25.75 2.73
C SER A 564 -12.98 24.78 3.22
N ASP A 565 -11.75 25.26 3.39
CA ASP A 565 -10.61 24.47 3.92
C ASP A 565 -10.34 23.16 3.12
N CYS A 566 -10.59 23.20 1.81
CA CYS A 566 -10.37 22.07 0.90
C CYS A 566 -8.94 22.01 0.36
N ILE A 567 -8.47 20.81 0.03
CA ILE A 567 -7.11 20.58 -0.52
C ILE A 567 -7.21 20.12 -1.97
N LEU A 568 -6.92 21.00 -2.92
CA LEU A 568 -6.96 20.79 -4.38
C LEU A 568 -5.56 20.66 -4.99
N LEU A 569 -4.61 20.09 -4.25
CA LEU A 569 -3.23 19.94 -4.71
C LEU A 569 -3.15 19.23 -6.06
N ARG A 570 -2.67 19.96 -7.09
CA ARG A 570 -2.53 19.46 -8.46
C ARG A 570 -3.80 18.87 -9.06
N ALA A 571 -4.95 19.38 -8.63
CA ALA A 571 -6.21 19.11 -9.30
C ALA A 571 -6.21 19.74 -10.70
N ASP A 572 -6.90 19.10 -11.63
CA ASP A 572 -7.06 19.60 -12.99
C ASP A 572 -8.46 20.17 -13.18
N LEU A 573 -8.58 21.49 -13.05
CA LEU A 573 -9.79 22.27 -13.28
C LEU A 573 -9.76 22.99 -14.63
N SER A 574 -8.98 22.48 -15.60
CA SER A 574 -8.88 23.10 -16.92
C SER A 574 -10.26 23.15 -17.60
N ASP A 575 -10.59 24.30 -18.20
CA ASP A 575 -11.90 24.58 -18.81
C ASP A 575 -13.11 24.48 -17.84
N ALA A 576 -12.90 24.40 -16.53
CA ALA A 576 -13.99 24.32 -15.56
C ALA A 576 -14.76 25.65 -15.45
N ARG A 577 -16.03 25.57 -15.04
CA ARG A 577 -16.90 26.74 -14.88
C ARG A 577 -17.09 27.07 -13.40
N LEU A 578 -16.33 28.05 -12.91
CA LEU A 578 -16.26 28.49 -11.51
C LEU A 578 -16.87 29.89 -11.32
N SER A 579 -17.75 30.34 -12.21
CA SER A 579 -18.38 31.66 -12.08
C SER A 579 -19.11 31.77 -10.74
N HIS A 580 -18.83 32.83 -9.99
CA HIS A 580 -19.35 33.07 -8.64
C HIS A 580 -19.04 31.99 -7.60
N ALA A 581 -18.02 31.14 -7.84
CA ALA A 581 -17.57 30.19 -6.82
C ALA A 581 -16.90 30.94 -5.64
N GLU A 582 -17.11 30.43 -4.43
CA GLU A 582 -16.53 31.00 -3.20
C GLU A 582 -15.54 30.01 -2.60
N CYS A 583 -14.28 30.41 -2.51
CA CYS A 583 -13.21 29.60 -1.95
C CYS A 583 -12.61 30.32 -0.75
N LYS A 584 -12.70 29.69 0.42
CA LYS A 584 -12.19 30.23 1.69
C LYS A 584 -11.26 29.21 2.33
N GLY A 585 -10.03 29.61 2.58
CA GLY A 585 -9.02 28.71 3.14
C GLY A 585 -8.68 27.57 2.19
N GLY A 586 -7.77 26.70 2.62
CA GLY A 586 -7.35 25.53 1.86
C GLY A 586 -6.18 25.78 0.90
N VAL A 587 -5.77 24.69 0.24
CA VAL A 587 -4.50 24.61 -0.49
C VAL A 587 -4.73 24.08 -1.90
N TRP A 588 -4.47 24.91 -2.89
CA TRP A 588 -4.70 24.63 -4.32
C TRP A 588 -3.38 24.57 -5.09
N SER A 589 -2.26 24.46 -4.40
CA SER A 589 -0.92 24.57 -4.99
C SER A 589 -0.71 23.64 -6.19
N GLY A 590 -0.18 24.20 -7.28
CA GLY A 590 0.10 23.49 -8.52
C GLY A 590 -1.13 22.95 -9.26
N SER A 591 -2.34 23.41 -8.94
CA SER A 591 -3.56 23.07 -9.70
C SER A 591 -3.61 23.83 -11.04
N SER A 592 -4.34 23.26 -11.99
CA SER A 592 -4.57 23.88 -13.30
C SER A 592 -5.96 24.47 -13.38
N LEU A 593 -6.05 25.78 -13.56
CA LEU A 593 -7.26 26.54 -13.88
C LEU A 593 -7.17 27.14 -15.29
N SER A 594 -6.35 26.54 -16.17
CA SER A 594 -6.19 27.04 -17.54
C SER A 594 -7.52 27.06 -18.28
N SER A 595 -7.81 28.18 -18.95
CA SER A 595 -9.07 28.43 -19.67
C SER A 595 -10.34 28.32 -18.81
N ALA A 596 -10.23 28.32 -17.47
CA ALA A 596 -11.38 28.23 -16.60
C ALA A 596 -12.21 29.53 -16.64
N ALA A 597 -13.54 29.39 -16.59
CA ALA A 597 -14.46 30.52 -16.53
C ALA A 597 -14.74 30.89 -15.07
N MET A 598 -14.10 31.95 -14.58
CA MET A 598 -14.04 32.30 -13.15
C MET A 598 -14.64 33.68 -12.84
N ARG A 599 -15.48 34.21 -13.73
CA ARG A 599 -16.12 35.52 -13.54
C ARG A 599 -16.79 35.67 -12.17
N GLY A 600 -16.47 36.75 -11.47
CA GLY A 600 -17.06 37.08 -10.17
C GLY A 600 -16.80 36.05 -9.06
N SER A 601 -15.81 35.18 -9.20
CA SER A 601 -15.40 34.22 -8.16
C SER A 601 -14.64 34.93 -7.04
N MET A 602 -14.69 34.36 -5.83
CA MET A 602 -14.01 34.90 -4.66
C MET A 602 -13.06 33.86 -4.06
N PHE A 603 -11.81 34.25 -3.88
CA PHE A 603 -10.77 33.51 -3.20
C PHE A 603 -10.30 34.31 -1.99
N ARG A 604 -10.44 33.74 -0.80
CA ARG A 604 -9.97 34.36 0.45
C ARG A 604 -9.10 33.40 1.23
N LEU A 605 -7.90 33.82 1.63
CA LEU A 605 -6.96 33.01 2.42
C LEU A 605 -6.62 31.66 1.76
N VAL A 606 -6.65 31.59 0.43
CA VAL A 606 -6.37 30.37 -0.33
C VAL A 606 -4.92 30.38 -0.77
N LYS A 607 -4.23 29.24 -0.59
CA LYS A 607 -2.88 29.06 -1.13
C LYS A 607 -2.96 28.64 -2.61
N LEU A 608 -2.60 29.55 -3.50
CA LEU A 608 -2.68 29.46 -4.96
C LEU A 608 -1.28 29.49 -5.60
N ASP A 609 -0.25 29.05 -4.88
CA ASP A 609 1.12 29.00 -5.39
C ASP A 609 1.27 28.00 -6.54
N GLU A 610 2.02 28.38 -7.57
CA GLU A 610 2.25 27.58 -8.79
C GLU A 610 0.96 27.21 -9.56
N VAL A 611 -0.15 27.91 -9.33
CA VAL A 611 -1.41 27.66 -10.05
C VAL A 611 -1.36 28.26 -11.46
N SER A 612 -1.84 27.52 -12.45
CA SER A 612 -1.99 28.03 -13.82
C SER A 612 -3.36 28.65 -14.01
N PHE A 613 -3.43 29.96 -14.23
CA PHE A 613 -4.59 30.70 -14.71
C PHE A 613 -4.47 31.04 -16.21
N GLU A 614 -3.68 30.27 -16.97
CA GLU A 614 -3.40 30.59 -18.37
C GLU A 614 -4.68 30.60 -19.21
N GLY A 615 -5.00 31.72 -19.86
CA GLY A 615 -6.23 31.87 -20.63
C GLY A 615 -7.52 31.90 -19.79
N ALA A 616 -7.42 31.92 -18.46
CA ALA A 616 -8.59 31.94 -17.58
C ALA A 616 -9.33 33.28 -17.65
N ASP A 617 -10.65 33.23 -17.48
CA ASP A 617 -11.50 34.41 -17.46
C ASP A 617 -11.78 34.85 -16.02
N LEU A 618 -10.99 35.80 -15.54
CA LEU A 618 -10.96 36.28 -14.16
C LEU A 618 -11.78 37.56 -13.98
N GLN A 619 -12.68 37.89 -14.90
CA GLN A 619 -13.35 39.18 -14.87
C GLN A 619 -14.17 39.38 -13.58
N GLY A 620 -13.87 40.43 -12.82
CA GLY A 620 -14.49 40.69 -11.52
C GLY A 620 -14.16 39.67 -10.41
N ALA A 621 -13.17 38.79 -10.61
CA ALA A 621 -12.74 37.85 -9.58
C ALA A 621 -11.99 38.58 -8.45
N GLN A 622 -12.14 38.11 -7.22
CA GLN A 622 -11.52 38.71 -6.03
C GLN A 622 -10.55 37.73 -5.39
N PHE A 623 -9.32 38.19 -5.13
CA PHE A 623 -8.26 37.46 -4.46
C PHE A 623 -7.83 38.24 -3.22
N GLU A 624 -8.32 37.81 -2.05
CA GLU A 624 -8.06 38.47 -0.77
C GLU A 624 -7.15 37.61 0.12
N GLU A 625 -5.98 38.17 0.49
CA GLU A 625 -4.99 37.50 1.34
C GLU A 625 -4.59 36.10 0.80
N CYS A 626 -4.49 35.98 -0.52
CA CYS A 626 -4.08 34.76 -1.20
C CYS A 626 -2.57 34.72 -1.40
N ASP A 627 -1.99 33.52 -1.36
CA ASP A 627 -0.60 33.30 -1.80
C ASP A 627 -0.62 32.90 -3.28
N VAL A 628 -0.20 33.80 -4.17
CA VAL A 628 -0.16 33.57 -5.63
C VAL A 628 1.29 33.48 -6.14
N ALA A 629 2.23 33.09 -5.28
CA ALA A 629 3.62 32.95 -5.66
C ALA A 629 3.79 31.95 -6.82
N MET A 630 4.48 32.35 -7.88
CA MET A 630 4.71 31.56 -9.10
C MET A 630 3.43 31.14 -9.85
N ALA A 631 2.27 31.70 -9.51
CA ALA A 631 1.06 31.50 -10.29
C ALA A 631 1.19 32.14 -11.67
N SER A 632 0.75 31.46 -12.73
CA SER A 632 0.80 31.96 -14.11
C SER A 632 -0.51 32.62 -14.48
N PHE A 633 -0.47 33.90 -14.86
CA PHE A 633 -1.64 34.66 -15.33
C PHE A 633 -1.60 34.95 -16.83
N ARG A 634 -0.75 34.22 -17.58
CA ARG A 634 -0.55 34.42 -19.02
C ARG A 634 -1.84 34.34 -19.80
N HIS A 635 -2.07 35.32 -20.67
CA HIS A 635 -3.27 35.38 -21.52
C HIS A 635 -4.61 35.35 -20.74
N SER A 636 -4.59 35.54 -19.42
CA SER A 636 -5.82 35.59 -18.60
C SER A 636 -6.55 36.91 -18.82
N ASN A 637 -7.88 36.85 -18.83
CA ASN A 637 -8.71 38.05 -18.83
C ASN A 637 -8.89 38.54 -17.39
N SER A 638 -7.98 39.39 -16.92
CA SER A 638 -7.98 39.94 -15.57
C SER A 638 -8.74 41.28 -15.44
N GLY A 639 -9.63 41.61 -16.39
CA GLY A 639 -10.41 42.85 -16.33
C GLY A 639 -11.22 42.94 -15.04
N GLU A 640 -11.10 44.02 -14.28
CA GLU A 640 -11.81 44.21 -13.00
C GLU A 640 -11.47 43.16 -11.91
N ALA A 641 -10.43 42.33 -12.10
CA ALA A 641 -9.96 41.43 -11.04
C ALA A 641 -9.32 42.23 -9.90
N ALA A 642 -9.70 41.92 -8.66
CA ALA A 642 -9.21 42.61 -7.47
C ALA A 642 -8.25 41.71 -6.69
N PHE A 643 -7.05 42.23 -6.41
CA PHE A 643 -6.03 41.57 -5.58
C PHE A 643 -5.82 42.37 -4.31
N VAL A 644 -6.51 41.99 -3.23
CA VAL A 644 -6.50 42.70 -1.95
C VAL A 644 -5.54 41.97 -1.01
N ARG A 645 -4.49 42.65 -0.53
CA ARG A 645 -3.48 42.05 0.37
C ARG A 645 -2.87 40.75 -0.18
N THR A 646 -2.79 40.65 -1.50
CA THR A 646 -2.26 39.49 -2.25
C THR A 646 -0.97 39.92 -2.94
N ASP A 647 0.15 39.26 -2.66
CA ASP A 647 1.46 39.60 -3.21
C ASP A 647 1.64 39.01 -4.62
N LEU A 648 1.62 39.90 -5.63
CA LEU A 648 1.81 39.54 -7.04
C LEU A 648 3.28 39.58 -7.50
N THR A 649 4.22 40.01 -6.66
CA THR A 649 5.63 40.22 -7.09
C THR A 649 6.31 38.97 -7.64
N ARG A 650 5.83 37.79 -7.22
CA ARG A 650 6.36 36.48 -7.61
C ARG A 650 5.47 35.75 -8.61
N ALA A 651 4.40 36.37 -9.10
CA ALA A 651 3.55 35.78 -10.12
C ALA A 651 4.26 35.75 -11.49
N LEU A 652 4.00 34.72 -12.28
CA LEU A 652 4.47 34.59 -13.65
C LEU A 652 3.47 35.32 -14.57
N HIS A 653 3.91 36.44 -15.14
CA HIS A 653 3.12 37.22 -16.09
C HIS A 653 3.15 36.65 -17.51
#